data_AF-A0AAW0LUA9-F1
#
_entry.id   AF-A0AAW0LUA9-F1
#
_cell.length_a   1.000
_cell.length_b   1.000
_cell.length_c   1.000
_cell.angle_alpha   90.00
_cell.angle_beta   90.00
_cell.angle_gamma   90.00
#
_symmetry.space_group_name_H-M   'P 1'
#
loop_
_entity.id
_entity.type
_entity.pdbx_description
1 polymer ?
#
loop_
_entity_poly.entity_id
_entity_poly.type
_entity_poly.pdbx_seq_one_letter_code
_entity_poly.pdbx_strand_id
1 'polypeptide(L)'
;MACCKKLPSLFEMTADEIRKIYFPLRCLTHENLDVASLFAMVTTILNPATIVADNIFRGTKQPHMVIKGERAIAPDFNPPLCKLKELSYMMACNENLREETLNDTMESILGTLEGYSWHAQAVLTLAAFVSDYGDFCRHLDQFLSSDHLTKPVGIIKQIPVLRTQPKIDDKHKDAILKLNKLIKETFNFIDCIVMLGHLSVEAQDEPKSSTDNISFYVFWAIRTVIACTTWMSCLNKDESETEEFSRYDDKIADTLVELKFEIQKAEVKAYRKLKKFLKERHCIVEVLNTLIGVEDKEQPVKVFDNDTIVTNMEVVETKNVLLFFSGLDISEYVSILKPIYKEMKNEFKIMWIPIVEPWTNDTQKKFDIQRHDMPWYVVQQFSSISSIKYVKEQWQFKNEPIIVVLNPQGRVEHHNALHMIMTWGIRAIPFTCSKEDELTRCKEDNLRNRDDWFGSFMIEICPDSMLPTWIKDQKFIFIYGGNDESWSKEFHEKATKVKNESSARTSIELFCVGKDGKGKDELDNFWKLIANFLFAKFHKDTELDSGTKECLKLPSYRNEIEKRWVVLCKGSKLVFSGFGTTVLKVLGQFDEWKQFRGDTEFVKLLVIRYDKKLREDGIFRNFEIPKNDGLITDGIKCLDCSKTMDTKCFRLKCCCHQNHG
;
A
#
# COMPACT_ATOMS: atom_id res chain seq x y z
N MET A 1 49.98 -28.15 38.51
CA MET A 1 49.85 -27.63 37.14
C MET A 1 48.43 -27.86 36.67
N ALA A 2 47.53 -26.92 36.94
CA ALA A 2 46.19 -26.93 36.35
C ALA A 2 46.32 -26.37 34.93
N CYS A 3 45.94 -27.16 33.94
CA CYS A 3 45.98 -26.79 32.54
C CYS A 3 44.93 -25.69 32.31
N CYS A 4 45.35 -24.42 32.20
CA CYS A 4 44.52 -23.34 31.67
C CYS A 4 44.16 -23.71 30.23
N LYS A 5 43.00 -24.33 30.02
CA LYS A 5 42.37 -24.39 28.70
C LYS A 5 42.12 -22.95 28.29
N LYS A 6 42.92 -22.43 27.34
CA LYS A 6 42.57 -21.20 26.61
C LYS A 6 41.14 -21.39 26.10
N LEU A 7 40.23 -20.50 26.48
CA LEU A 7 38.93 -20.45 25.81
C LEU A 7 39.18 -20.23 24.30
N PRO A 8 38.37 -20.85 23.41
CA PRO A 8 38.44 -20.56 21.98
C PRO A 8 38.26 -19.05 21.71
N SER A 9 38.82 -18.58 20.60
CA SER A 9 38.61 -17.20 20.13
C SER A 9 37.12 -16.91 20.10
N LEU A 10 36.69 -15.78 20.67
CA LEU A 10 35.27 -15.50 20.85
C LEU A 10 34.49 -15.39 19.53
N PHE A 11 35.18 -15.04 18.44
CA PHE A 11 34.64 -15.01 17.08
C PHE A 11 34.32 -16.40 16.50
N GLU A 12 34.95 -17.45 17.03
CA GLU A 12 34.77 -18.86 16.64
C GLU A 12 33.71 -19.56 17.49
N MET A 13 33.21 -18.92 18.55
CA MET A 13 32.22 -19.51 19.45
C MET A 13 30.83 -19.59 18.80
N THR A 14 30.16 -20.71 19.03
CA THR A 14 28.79 -20.94 18.59
C THR A 14 27.78 -20.14 19.42
N ALA A 15 26.58 -19.92 18.88
CA ALA A 15 25.51 -19.22 19.60
C ALA A 15 25.16 -19.87 20.95
N ASP A 16 25.20 -21.21 21.02
CA ASP A 16 24.96 -21.98 22.25
C ASP A 16 26.05 -21.79 23.31
N GLU A 17 27.31 -21.65 22.89
CA GLU A 17 28.44 -21.41 23.80
C GLU A 17 28.38 -20.00 24.39
N ILE A 18 28.12 -19.00 23.55
CA ILE A 18 27.92 -17.60 24.00
C ILE A 18 26.75 -17.52 24.97
N ARG A 19 25.65 -18.22 24.69
CA ARG A 19 24.48 -18.24 25.60
C ARG A 19 24.81 -18.82 26.96
N LYS A 20 25.49 -19.97 27.00
CA LYS A 20 25.85 -20.63 28.27
C LYS A 20 26.77 -19.80 29.15
N ILE A 21 27.62 -18.98 28.55
CA ILE A 21 28.60 -18.16 29.27
C ILE A 21 27.98 -16.85 29.73
N TYR A 22 27.33 -16.13 28.82
CA TYR A 22 26.89 -14.74 29.08
C TYR A 22 25.43 -14.63 29.52
N PHE A 23 24.60 -15.66 29.33
CA PHE A 23 23.17 -15.60 29.62
C PHE A 23 22.62 -16.87 30.33
N PRO A 24 23.15 -17.27 31.51
CA PRO A 24 22.87 -18.61 32.04
C PRO A 24 21.43 -18.80 32.53
N LEU A 25 20.72 -17.78 33.01
CA LEU A 25 19.30 -17.82 33.40
C LEU A 25 18.84 -16.39 33.77
N ARG A 26 17.90 -15.79 33.03
CA ARG A 26 17.32 -14.48 33.36
C ARG A 26 15.86 -14.59 33.79
N CYS A 27 15.50 -13.89 34.87
CA CYS A 27 14.10 -13.62 35.23
C CYS A 27 13.66 -12.35 34.49
N LEU A 28 12.73 -12.48 33.53
CA LEU A 28 12.21 -11.37 32.75
C LEU A 28 11.21 -10.55 33.59
N THR A 29 11.71 -9.72 34.50
CA THR A 29 10.93 -8.59 35.02
C THR A 29 11.14 -7.44 34.06
N HIS A 30 10.22 -7.24 33.11
CA HIS A 30 10.34 -6.18 32.11
C HIS A 30 10.08 -4.81 32.75
N GLU A 31 11.12 -4.00 32.92
CA GLU A 31 10.94 -2.55 33.05
C GLU A 31 10.30 -2.03 31.75
N ASN A 32 9.17 -1.34 31.87
CA ASN A 32 8.48 -0.76 30.72
C ASN A 32 9.28 0.41 30.16
N LEU A 33 9.88 0.21 28.98
CA LEU A 33 10.53 1.26 28.20
C LEU A 33 9.82 1.38 26.85
N ASP A 34 9.49 2.61 26.45
CA ASP A 34 9.08 2.90 25.08
C ASP A 34 10.31 2.86 24.15
N VAL A 35 10.64 1.65 23.71
CA VAL A 35 11.78 1.38 22.82
C VAL A 35 11.60 2.10 21.47
N ALA A 36 10.36 2.28 21.03
CA ALA A 36 10.04 2.90 19.75
C ALA A 36 10.43 4.39 19.74
N SER A 37 10.00 5.14 20.76
CA SER A 37 10.37 6.55 20.92
C SER A 37 11.87 6.72 21.12
N LEU A 38 12.52 5.84 21.89
CA LEU A 38 13.98 5.89 22.07
C LEU A 38 14.71 5.62 20.75
N PHE A 39 14.31 4.60 20.00
CA PHE A 39 14.93 4.27 18.72
C PHE A 39 14.67 5.35 17.66
N ALA A 40 13.52 6.02 17.71
CA ALA A 40 13.23 7.19 16.89
C ALA A 40 14.23 8.33 17.18
N MET A 41 14.50 8.65 18.44
CA MET A 41 15.52 9.64 18.81
C MET A 41 16.92 9.24 18.34
N VAL A 42 17.27 7.97 18.48
CA VAL A 42 18.55 7.44 17.96
C VAL A 42 18.66 7.67 16.45
N THR A 43 17.58 7.39 15.72
CA THR A 43 17.51 7.55 14.26
C THR A 43 17.65 9.02 13.85
N THR A 44 17.03 9.96 14.57
CA THR A 44 17.10 11.40 14.26
C THR A 44 18.47 12.01 14.55
N ILE A 45 19.26 11.44 15.47
CA ILE A 45 20.64 11.88 15.74
C ILE A 45 21.63 11.21 14.79
N LEU A 46 21.53 9.88 14.63
CA LEU A 46 22.54 9.08 13.92
C LEU A 46 22.51 9.32 12.40
N ASN A 47 21.33 9.48 11.79
CA ASN A 47 21.23 9.72 10.35
C ASN A 47 21.95 11.01 9.91
N PRO A 48 21.69 12.19 10.51
CA PRO A 48 22.48 13.40 10.21
C PRO A 48 23.97 13.25 10.56
N ALA A 49 24.31 12.66 11.70
CA ALA A 49 25.70 12.52 12.14
C ALA A 49 26.54 11.69 11.16
N THR A 50 25.99 10.57 10.68
CA THR A 50 26.66 9.71 9.70
C THR A 50 26.81 10.37 8.32
N ILE A 51 25.86 11.23 7.92
CA ILE A 51 25.96 12.05 6.71
C ILE A 51 27.06 13.11 6.85
N VAL A 52 27.15 13.77 8.02
CA VAL A 52 28.22 14.72 8.32
C VAL A 52 29.58 14.03 8.21
N ALA A 53 29.75 12.86 8.83
CA ALA A 53 30.99 12.08 8.75
C ALA A 53 31.40 11.71 7.31
N ASP A 54 30.46 11.40 6.42
CA ASP A 54 30.75 11.15 5.00
C ASP A 54 31.14 12.43 4.24
N ASN A 55 30.41 13.53 4.51
CA ASN A 55 30.50 14.78 3.75
C ASN A 55 31.78 15.58 4.08
N ILE A 56 32.30 15.47 5.31
CA ILE A 56 33.55 16.08 5.75
C ILE A 56 34.71 15.78 4.77
N PHE A 57 34.67 14.63 4.09
CA PHE A 57 35.77 14.16 3.25
C PHE A 57 35.48 14.09 1.74
N ARG A 58 34.24 14.32 1.30
CA ARG A 58 33.79 14.19 -0.10
C ARG A 58 33.61 15.51 -0.85
N GLY A 59 33.82 16.67 -0.22
CA GLY A 59 33.84 17.99 -0.89
C GLY A 59 32.54 18.41 -1.57
N THR A 60 31.50 17.59 -1.50
CA THR A 60 30.18 17.84 -2.08
C THR A 60 29.20 17.95 -0.91
N LYS A 61 28.67 19.15 -0.69
CA LYS A 61 27.47 19.32 0.12
C LYS A 61 26.34 18.64 -0.63
N GLN A 62 26.09 17.35 -0.37
CA GLN A 62 24.81 16.78 -0.76
C GLN A 62 23.72 17.60 -0.04
N PRO A 63 22.65 18.01 -0.75
CA PRO A 63 21.53 18.65 -0.10
C PRO A 63 21.03 17.73 1.02
N HIS A 64 20.60 18.34 2.13
CA HIS A 64 19.91 17.66 3.22
C HIS A 64 18.94 16.64 2.66
N MET A 65 19.28 15.35 2.69
CA MET A 65 18.31 14.32 2.36
C MET A 65 17.32 14.31 3.51
N VAL A 66 16.08 14.65 3.21
CA VAL A 66 14.95 14.49 4.11
C VAL A 66 14.93 13.03 4.57
N ILE A 67 14.98 12.86 5.89
CA ILE A 67 15.13 11.58 6.58
C ILE A 67 13.94 10.67 6.21
N LYS A 68 14.23 9.39 5.92
CA LYS A 68 13.23 8.33 5.75
C LYS A 68 12.38 8.24 7.03
N GLY A 69 11.08 8.47 6.90
CA GLY A 69 10.03 8.14 7.88
C GLY A 69 10.44 8.31 9.34
N GLU A 70 10.34 9.53 9.86
CA GLU A 70 10.49 9.76 11.31
C GLU A 70 9.45 8.88 12.04
N ARG A 71 9.92 7.84 12.74
CA ARG A 71 9.13 7.19 13.79
C ARG A 71 8.75 8.29 14.78
N ALA A 72 7.47 8.43 15.08
CA ALA A 72 7.00 9.53 15.93
C ALA A 72 7.54 9.33 17.36
N ILE A 73 8.20 10.36 17.90
CA ILE A 73 8.56 10.39 19.33
C ILE A 73 7.28 10.76 20.09
N ALA A 74 6.92 9.97 21.11
CA ALA A 74 5.77 10.31 21.93
C ALA A 74 5.99 11.66 22.65
N PRO A 75 4.98 12.55 22.70
CA PRO A 75 5.15 13.93 23.18
C PRO A 75 5.60 14.03 24.65
N ASP A 76 5.28 13.05 25.48
CA ASP A 76 5.64 12.99 26.90
C ASP A 76 6.81 12.03 27.20
N PHE A 77 7.46 11.49 26.17
CA PHE A 77 8.52 10.50 26.37
C PHE A 77 9.79 11.15 26.92
N ASN A 78 10.23 10.65 28.07
CA ASN A 78 11.47 11.04 28.72
C ASN A 78 12.44 9.84 28.72
N PRO A 79 13.58 9.94 28.00
CA PRO A 79 14.56 8.87 28.00
C PRO A 79 15.20 8.72 29.38
N PRO A 80 15.68 7.52 29.76
CA PRO A 80 16.33 7.28 31.06
C PRO A 80 17.74 7.90 31.09
N LEU A 81 17.81 9.24 31.18
CA LEU A 81 19.04 10.03 31.01
C LEU A 81 20.18 9.61 31.95
N CYS A 82 19.87 9.30 33.22
CA CYS A 82 20.88 8.84 34.17
C CYS A 82 21.51 7.51 33.73
N LYS A 83 20.67 6.59 33.23
CA LYS A 83 21.09 5.28 32.74
C LYS A 83 21.92 5.39 31.46
N LEU A 84 21.49 6.25 30.52
CA LEU A 84 22.23 6.52 29.29
C LEU A 84 23.62 7.10 29.59
N LYS A 85 23.73 8.00 30.56
CA LYS A 85 25.02 8.53 31.00
C LYS A 85 25.89 7.45 31.65
N GLU A 86 25.32 6.65 32.54
CA GLU A 86 26.02 5.51 33.17
C GLU A 86 26.61 4.55 32.11
N LEU A 87 25.80 4.18 31.11
CA LEU A 87 26.23 3.34 29.98
C LEU A 87 27.34 4.00 29.15
N SER A 88 27.19 5.28 28.81
CA SER A 88 28.20 6.05 28.07
C SER A 88 29.54 6.08 28.83
N TYR A 89 29.52 6.34 30.15
CA TYR A 89 30.72 6.31 30.97
C TYR A 89 31.39 4.94 31.02
N MET A 90 30.62 3.85 31.15
CA MET A 90 31.16 2.49 31.13
C MET A 90 31.87 2.18 29.81
N MET A 91 31.32 2.61 28.68
CA MET A 91 31.94 2.41 27.36
C MET A 91 33.17 3.30 27.13
N ALA A 92 33.14 4.54 27.64
CA ALA A 92 34.22 5.52 27.46
C ALA A 92 35.49 5.22 28.27
N CYS A 93 35.39 4.42 29.34
CA CYS A 93 36.53 4.05 30.18
C CYS A 93 37.44 2.95 29.58
N ASN A 94 37.18 2.47 28.35
CA ASN A 94 38.03 1.50 27.68
C ASN A 94 39.21 2.17 26.95
N GLU A 95 40.42 1.93 27.44
CA GLU A 95 41.64 2.51 26.87
C GLU A 95 42.25 1.68 25.73
N ASN A 96 41.88 0.41 25.56
CA ASN A 96 42.44 -0.50 24.54
C ASN A 96 41.39 -1.50 24.02
N LEU A 97 41.57 -1.99 22.78
CA LEU A 97 40.69 -2.98 22.12
C LEU A 97 40.90 -4.45 22.55
N ARG A 98 41.60 -4.71 23.67
CA ARG A 98 41.86 -6.08 24.12
C ARG A 98 40.55 -6.82 24.42
N GLU A 99 40.43 -8.07 23.94
CA GLU A 99 39.22 -8.88 24.11
C GLU A 99 38.77 -9.02 25.57
N GLU A 100 39.71 -9.15 26.50
CA GLU A 100 39.42 -9.27 27.95
C GLU A 100 38.69 -8.02 28.49
N THR A 101 39.19 -6.82 28.17
CA THR A 101 38.62 -5.56 28.65
C THR A 101 37.25 -5.27 28.03
N LEU A 102 37.07 -5.63 26.75
CA LEU A 102 35.78 -5.55 26.08
C LEU A 102 34.76 -6.51 26.69
N ASN A 103 35.18 -7.72 27.09
CA ASN A 103 34.31 -8.69 27.76
C ASN A 103 33.87 -8.19 29.15
N ASP A 104 34.78 -7.66 29.96
CA ASP A 104 34.45 -7.13 31.30
C ASP A 104 33.45 -5.97 31.23
N THR A 105 33.65 -5.07 30.25
CA THR A 105 32.72 -3.96 29.99
C THR A 105 31.36 -4.46 29.52
N MET A 106 31.37 -5.46 28.63
CA MET A 106 30.15 -6.10 28.12
C MET A 106 29.34 -6.74 29.24
N GLU A 107 29.98 -7.52 30.12
CA GLU A 107 29.33 -8.14 31.28
C GLU A 107 28.73 -7.09 32.22
N SER A 108 29.45 -5.98 32.45
CA SER A 108 28.96 -4.86 33.26
C SER A 108 27.71 -4.20 32.65
N ILE A 109 27.72 -3.95 31.33
CA ILE A 109 26.56 -3.39 30.61
C ILE A 109 25.37 -4.35 30.67
N LEU A 110 25.60 -5.64 30.43
CA LEU A 110 24.57 -6.66 30.48
C LEU A 110 23.94 -6.79 31.87
N GLY A 111 24.73 -6.69 32.95
CA GLY A 111 24.24 -6.68 34.33
C GLY A 111 23.37 -5.46 34.62
N THR A 112 23.82 -4.26 34.21
CA THR A 112 23.06 -3.00 34.39
C THR A 112 21.72 -2.99 33.65
N LEU A 113 21.62 -3.76 32.56
CA LEU A 113 20.47 -3.83 31.68
C LEU A 113 19.57 -5.07 31.89
N GLU A 114 19.84 -5.90 32.89
CA GLU A 114 19.17 -7.20 33.09
C GLU A 114 17.63 -7.11 33.16
N GLY A 115 17.07 -6.00 33.66
CA GLY A 115 15.62 -5.74 33.75
C GLY A 115 14.93 -5.31 32.45
N TYR A 116 15.66 -5.13 31.35
CA TYR A 116 15.08 -4.71 30.07
C TYR A 116 14.89 -5.88 29.10
N SER A 117 13.94 -5.78 28.16
CA SER A 117 13.81 -6.74 27.05
C SER A 117 15.07 -6.76 26.17
N TRP A 118 15.38 -7.89 25.52
CA TRP A 118 16.60 -8.04 24.71
C TRP A 118 16.82 -6.92 23.69
N HIS A 119 15.78 -6.56 22.94
CA HIS A 119 15.84 -5.49 21.96
C HIS A 119 15.99 -4.12 22.63
N ALA A 120 15.36 -3.88 23.79
CA ALA A 120 15.55 -2.65 24.56
C ALA A 120 17.00 -2.49 25.04
N GLN A 121 17.69 -3.58 25.42
CA GLN A 121 19.11 -3.53 25.81
C GLN A 121 19.98 -3.01 24.65
N ALA A 122 19.79 -3.57 23.45
CA ALA A 122 20.52 -3.12 22.26
C ALA A 122 20.25 -1.64 21.95
N VAL A 123 18.99 -1.19 22.04
CA VAL A 123 18.63 0.22 21.78
C VAL A 123 19.18 1.16 22.85
N LEU A 124 19.18 0.77 24.14
CA LEU A 124 19.74 1.58 25.23
C LEU A 124 21.25 1.76 25.09
N THR A 125 21.99 0.69 24.78
CA THR A 125 23.43 0.78 24.50
C THR A 125 23.71 1.68 23.31
N LEU A 126 22.96 1.50 22.21
CA LEU A 126 23.10 2.35 21.03
C LEU A 126 22.77 3.82 21.33
N ALA A 127 21.72 4.08 22.11
CA ALA A 127 21.33 5.43 22.50
C ALA A 127 22.40 6.13 23.34
N ALA A 128 23.06 5.40 24.26
CA ALA A 128 24.18 5.91 25.02
C ALA A 128 25.36 6.30 24.10
N PHE A 129 25.69 5.42 23.14
CA PHE A 129 26.75 5.67 22.16
C PHE A 129 26.47 6.84 21.22
N VAL A 130 25.23 6.96 20.71
CA VAL A 130 24.87 7.95 19.70
C VAL A 130 25.01 9.38 20.21
N SER A 131 24.85 9.62 21.51
CA SER A 131 25.14 10.92 22.12
C SER A 131 26.61 11.32 21.93
N ASP A 132 27.53 10.39 22.16
CA ASP A 132 28.98 10.62 22.04
C ASP A 132 29.42 10.69 20.57
N TYR A 133 28.84 9.85 19.71
CA TYR A 133 29.10 9.88 18.28
C TYR A 133 28.59 11.16 17.60
N GLY A 134 27.39 11.61 17.94
CA GLY A 134 26.83 12.87 17.42
C GLY A 134 27.71 14.07 17.79
N ASP A 135 28.20 14.11 19.04
CA ASP A 135 29.19 15.09 19.48
C ASP A 135 30.49 14.98 18.70
N PHE A 136 31.03 13.78 18.51
CA PHE A 136 32.25 13.53 17.73
C PHE A 136 32.14 14.07 16.30
N CYS A 137 31.06 13.74 15.57
CA CYS A 137 30.82 14.22 14.21
C CYS A 137 30.69 15.75 14.14
N ARG A 138 30.00 16.36 15.11
CA ARG A 138 29.85 17.82 15.18
C ARG A 138 31.19 18.53 15.37
N HIS A 139 32.07 18.01 16.23
CA HIS A 139 33.39 18.62 16.42
C HIS A 139 34.30 18.43 15.20
N LEU A 140 34.18 17.32 14.47
CA LEU A 140 34.90 17.12 13.21
C LEU A 140 34.45 18.11 12.13
N ASP A 141 33.14 18.37 12.01
CA ASP A 141 32.60 19.38 11.07
C ASP A 141 33.07 20.80 11.44
N GLN A 142 33.01 21.14 12.72
CA GLN A 142 33.40 22.46 13.23
C GLN A 142 34.90 22.73 13.18
N PHE A 143 35.75 21.68 13.21
CA PHE A 143 37.19 21.81 13.06
C PHE A 143 37.59 22.40 11.70
N LEU A 144 36.79 22.14 10.66
CA LEU A 144 36.97 22.73 9.33
C LEU A 144 36.51 24.21 9.26
N SER A 145 35.65 24.66 10.19
CA SER A 145 35.09 26.02 10.21
C SER A 145 35.86 27.04 11.08
N SER A 146 37.02 26.68 11.64
CA SER A 146 37.93 27.58 12.39
C SER A 146 37.31 28.26 13.64
N ASP A 147 36.58 27.51 14.48
CA ASP A 147 36.08 28.04 15.75
C ASP A 147 37.12 27.88 16.91
N HIS A 148 37.27 28.92 17.72
CA HIS A 148 38.28 29.01 18.79
C HIS A 148 38.00 28.08 19.99
N LEU A 149 36.74 27.69 20.21
CA LEU A 149 36.34 26.79 21.31
C LEU A 149 36.35 25.31 20.90
N THR A 150 36.28 25.02 19.60
CA THR A 150 36.18 23.65 19.09
C THR A 150 37.42 22.79 19.42
N LYS A 151 38.63 23.37 19.36
CA LYS A 151 39.87 22.63 19.66
C LYS A 151 40.02 22.24 21.13
N PRO A 152 39.91 23.16 22.12
CA PRO A 152 40.01 22.79 23.54
C PRO A 152 38.91 21.82 24.00
N VAL A 153 37.67 22.03 23.54
CA VAL A 153 36.54 21.16 23.89
C VAL A 153 36.71 19.77 23.27
N GLY A 154 37.17 19.70 22.02
CA GLY A 154 37.50 18.43 21.36
C GLY A 154 38.60 17.63 22.08
N ILE A 155 39.62 18.32 22.63
CA ILE A 155 40.70 17.68 23.42
C ILE A 155 40.17 17.10 24.74
N ILE A 156 39.24 17.79 25.42
CA ILE A 156 38.59 17.32 26.65
C ILE A 156 37.67 16.13 26.38
N LYS A 157 36.94 16.17 25.27
CA LYS A 157 36.10 15.07 24.76
C LYS A 157 36.90 13.89 24.18
N GLN A 158 38.23 13.91 24.36
CA GLN A 158 39.16 12.87 23.93
C GLN A 158 39.15 12.58 22.41
N ILE A 159 38.80 13.53 21.56
CA ILE A 159 38.81 13.32 20.10
C ILE A 159 40.27 13.29 19.61
N PRO A 160 40.87 12.11 19.30
CA PRO A 160 42.32 11.98 19.20
C PRO A 160 42.88 12.74 17.99
N VAL A 161 42.12 12.79 16.90
CA VAL A 161 42.45 13.48 15.64
C VAL A 161 42.66 14.99 15.84
N LEU A 162 42.03 15.57 16.88
CA LEU A 162 42.15 17.00 17.21
C LEU A 162 43.34 17.33 18.11
N ARG A 163 44.00 16.32 18.70
CA ARG A 163 45.15 16.50 19.61
C ARG A 163 46.48 16.68 18.88
N THR A 164 46.64 16.08 17.70
CA THR A 164 47.97 15.80 17.14
C THR A 164 48.33 16.60 15.88
N GLN A 165 47.37 17.06 15.06
CA GLN A 165 47.70 17.68 13.75
C GLN A 165 46.74 18.82 13.30
N PRO A 166 47.23 19.79 12.51
CA PRO A 166 46.43 20.89 11.97
C PRO A 166 45.51 20.49 10.79
N LYS A 167 45.71 19.30 10.21
CA LYS A 167 44.87 18.71 9.14
C LYS A 167 44.74 17.21 9.39
N ILE A 168 43.60 16.63 9.01
CA ILE A 168 43.36 15.18 9.05
C ILE A 168 44.11 14.55 7.86
N ASP A 169 44.98 13.58 8.12
CA ASP A 169 45.68 12.84 7.06
C ASP A 169 44.77 11.77 6.40
N ASP A 170 45.21 11.19 5.29
CA ASP A 170 44.44 10.18 4.55
C ASP A 170 44.22 8.88 5.34
N LYS A 171 45.10 8.55 6.31
CA LYS A 171 45.00 7.35 7.15
C LYS A 171 43.88 7.48 8.19
N HIS A 172 43.82 8.61 8.91
CA HIS A 172 42.74 8.89 9.86
C HIS A 172 41.41 9.08 9.14
N LYS A 173 41.43 9.65 7.92
CA LYS A 173 40.24 9.73 7.06
C LYS A 173 39.68 8.35 6.71
N ASP A 174 40.53 7.42 6.27
CA ASP A 174 40.10 6.04 5.97
C ASP A 174 39.55 5.34 7.22
N ALA A 175 40.20 5.52 8.38
CA ALA A 175 39.72 5.01 9.66
C ALA A 175 38.33 5.55 10.04
N ILE A 176 38.10 6.87 9.94
CA ILE A 176 36.80 7.47 10.24
C ILE A 176 35.72 6.98 9.27
N LEU A 177 36.03 6.82 7.98
CA LEU A 177 35.07 6.32 6.98
C LEU A 177 34.70 4.85 7.25
N LYS A 178 35.68 4.03 7.60
CA LYS A 178 35.47 2.65 8.05
C LYS A 178 34.58 2.62 9.30
N LEU A 179 34.86 3.44 10.31
CA LEU A 179 34.04 3.54 11.53
C LEU A 179 32.59 3.89 11.18
N ASN A 180 32.40 4.92 10.35
CA ASN A 180 31.08 5.36 9.92
C ASN A 180 30.33 4.26 9.16
N LYS A 181 31.02 3.43 8.38
CA LYS A 181 30.45 2.25 7.71
C LYS A 181 29.94 1.24 8.73
N LEU A 182 30.77 0.82 9.69
CA LEU A 182 30.39 -0.16 10.71
C LEU A 182 29.25 0.34 11.60
N ILE A 183 29.21 1.64 11.94
CA ILE A 183 28.09 2.23 12.69
C ILE A 183 26.78 2.11 11.91
N LYS A 184 26.79 2.39 10.60
CA LYS A 184 25.60 2.24 9.76
C LYS A 184 25.14 0.78 9.67
N GLU A 185 26.07 -0.15 9.54
CA GLU A 185 25.77 -1.58 9.49
C GLU A 185 25.22 -2.07 10.83
N THR A 186 25.81 -1.65 11.94
CA THR A 186 25.36 -1.95 13.30
C THR A 186 23.98 -1.34 13.58
N PHE A 187 23.72 -0.12 13.12
CA PHE A 187 22.41 0.51 13.22
C PHE A 187 21.33 -0.29 12.48
N ASN A 188 21.61 -0.69 11.24
CA ASN A 188 20.72 -1.55 10.46
C ASN A 188 20.50 -2.92 11.11
N PHE A 189 21.56 -3.49 11.71
CA PHE A 189 21.50 -4.73 12.47
C PHE A 189 20.60 -4.61 13.71
N ILE A 190 20.73 -3.52 14.48
CA ILE A 190 19.87 -3.26 15.65
C ILE A 190 18.43 -3.00 15.20
N ASP A 191 18.21 -2.32 14.08
CA ASP A 191 16.86 -2.15 13.51
C ASP A 191 16.21 -3.51 13.21
N CYS A 192 16.96 -4.43 12.61
CA CYS A 192 16.51 -5.81 12.38
C CYS A 192 16.22 -6.56 13.69
N ILE A 193 17.02 -6.36 14.75
CA ILE A 193 16.77 -6.96 16.08
C ILE A 193 15.46 -6.43 16.68
N VAL A 194 15.21 -5.12 16.56
CA VAL A 194 13.95 -4.49 17.01
C VAL A 194 12.76 -5.08 16.24
N MET A 195 12.86 -5.20 14.93
CA MET A 195 11.83 -5.85 14.10
C MET A 195 11.55 -7.30 14.53
N LEU A 196 12.59 -8.11 14.78
CA LEU A 196 12.44 -9.48 15.24
C LEU A 196 11.81 -9.53 16.65
N GLY A 197 12.16 -8.57 17.51
CA GLY A 197 11.58 -8.41 18.85
C GLY A 197 10.05 -8.29 18.77
N HIS A 198 9.55 -7.36 17.96
CA HIS A 198 8.10 -7.15 17.79
C HIS A 198 7.38 -8.39 17.22
N LEU A 199 7.97 -9.04 16.20
CA LEU A 199 7.40 -10.27 15.61
C LEU A 199 7.38 -11.47 16.58
N SER A 200 8.30 -11.52 17.55
CA SER A 200 8.38 -12.61 18.53
C SER A 200 7.34 -12.50 19.65
N VAL A 201 6.83 -11.29 19.93
CA VAL A 201 5.78 -11.07 20.94
C VAL A 201 4.44 -11.64 20.47
N GLU A 202 4.14 -11.54 19.17
CA GLU A 202 2.94 -12.13 18.52
C GLU A 202 2.94 -13.68 18.53
N ALA A 203 4.08 -14.31 18.85
CA ALA A 203 4.28 -15.75 18.67
C ALA A 203 4.05 -16.60 19.94
N GLN A 204 3.73 -16.00 21.09
CA GLN A 204 3.63 -16.66 22.41
C GLN A 204 2.45 -17.65 22.52
N ASP A 205 2.62 -18.85 21.98
CA ASP A 205 1.72 -20.00 22.24
C ASP A 205 2.47 -21.36 22.23
N GLU A 206 3.80 -21.36 22.24
CA GLU A 206 4.61 -22.58 22.31
C GLU A 206 5.75 -22.46 23.34
N PRO A 207 6.15 -23.58 23.98
CA PRO A 207 7.05 -23.57 25.11
C PRO A 207 8.48 -23.17 24.72
N LYS A 208 8.98 -22.08 25.31
CA LYS A 208 10.36 -21.76 25.77
C LYS A 208 11.61 -22.36 25.09
N SER A 209 11.56 -22.87 23.85
CA SER A 209 12.73 -23.47 23.18
C SER A 209 13.23 -22.70 21.96
N SER A 210 12.51 -21.69 21.48
CA SER A 210 12.91 -20.90 20.28
C SER A 210 13.07 -19.40 20.51
N THR A 211 12.80 -18.90 21.72
CA THR A 211 12.95 -17.48 22.11
C THR A 211 14.39 -17.03 22.34
N ASP A 212 15.38 -17.93 22.23
CA ASP A 212 16.73 -17.73 22.77
C ASP A 212 17.81 -17.43 21.71
N ASN A 213 17.44 -17.16 20.45
CA ASN A 213 18.40 -16.67 19.44
C ASN A 213 18.57 -15.14 19.47
N ILE A 214 17.60 -14.39 20.01
CA ILE A 214 17.67 -12.92 20.04
C ILE A 214 18.85 -12.43 20.90
N SER A 215 19.14 -13.13 22.01
CA SER A 215 20.27 -12.79 22.90
C SER A 215 21.63 -12.89 22.20
N PHE A 216 21.79 -13.79 21.24
CA PHE A 216 23.01 -13.90 20.43
C PHE A 216 23.20 -12.67 19.53
N TYR A 217 22.14 -12.20 18.87
CA TYR A 217 22.23 -10.99 18.04
C TYR A 217 22.45 -9.74 18.90
N VAL A 218 21.78 -9.63 20.06
CA VAL A 218 21.98 -8.52 21.00
C VAL A 218 23.40 -8.50 21.54
N PHE A 219 23.98 -9.67 21.82
CA PHE A 219 25.37 -9.78 22.24
C PHE A 219 26.32 -9.16 21.21
N TRP A 220 26.21 -9.54 19.94
CA TRP A 220 27.05 -8.98 18.88
C TRP A 220 26.78 -7.49 18.66
N ALA A 221 25.53 -7.03 18.76
CA ALA A 221 25.18 -5.63 18.63
C ALA A 221 25.85 -4.77 19.71
N ILE A 222 25.68 -5.12 20.99
CA ILE A 222 26.27 -4.36 22.11
C ILE A 222 27.79 -4.40 22.02
N ARG A 223 28.38 -5.58 21.74
CA ARG A 223 29.84 -5.72 21.60
C ARG A 223 30.41 -4.82 20.51
N THR A 224 29.76 -4.77 19.35
CA THR A 224 30.19 -3.89 18.24
C THR A 224 30.05 -2.42 18.61
N VAL A 225 29.00 -2.03 19.35
CA VAL A 225 28.85 -0.64 19.86
C VAL A 225 30.00 -0.28 20.83
N ILE A 226 30.37 -1.18 21.75
CA ILE A 226 31.52 -0.97 22.65
C ILE A 226 32.82 -0.85 21.83
N ALA A 227 33.01 -1.71 20.81
CA ALA A 227 34.17 -1.65 19.93
C ALA A 227 34.26 -0.32 19.16
N CYS A 228 33.14 0.15 18.58
CA CYS A 228 33.04 1.46 17.93
C CYS A 228 33.39 2.61 18.89
N THR A 229 32.92 2.55 20.14
CA THR A 229 33.22 3.56 21.16
C THR A 229 34.71 3.59 21.51
N THR A 230 35.29 2.41 21.73
CA THR A 230 36.72 2.27 22.05
C THR A 230 37.57 2.77 20.88
N TRP A 231 37.15 2.48 19.65
CA TRP A 231 37.89 2.89 18.46
C TRP A 231 37.84 4.40 18.23
N MET A 232 36.71 5.06 18.49
CA MET A 232 36.62 6.53 18.49
C MET A 232 37.66 7.17 19.42
N SER A 233 37.91 6.58 20.59
CA SER A 233 38.91 7.03 21.56
C SER A 233 40.36 6.67 21.17
N CYS A 234 40.55 5.68 20.30
CA CYS A 234 41.86 5.13 19.94
C CYS A 234 42.34 5.48 18.52
N LEU A 235 41.67 6.37 17.78
CA LEU A 235 41.99 6.74 16.38
C LEU A 235 43.46 7.14 16.08
N ASN A 236 44.28 7.40 17.10
CA ASN A 236 45.71 7.75 16.97
C ASN A 236 46.68 6.55 17.16
N LYS A 237 46.21 5.34 17.50
CA LYS A 237 47.05 4.15 17.79
C LYS A 237 47.28 3.28 16.52
N ASP A 238 48.39 2.55 16.49
CA ASP A 238 49.01 1.89 15.31
C ASP A 238 48.20 0.78 14.60
N GLU A 239 48.73 0.31 13.46
CA GLU A 239 48.15 -0.60 12.44
C GLU A 239 47.62 -1.97 12.91
N SER A 240 47.94 -2.41 14.13
CA SER A 240 47.44 -3.69 14.67
C SER A 240 45.93 -3.68 14.97
N GLU A 241 45.34 -2.51 15.19
CA GLU A 241 43.91 -2.38 15.51
C GLU A 241 43.01 -2.45 14.25
N THR A 242 43.59 -2.33 13.05
CA THR A 242 42.84 -2.36 11.78
C THR A 242 42.36 -3.76 11.37
N GLU A 243 43.08 -4.83 11.76
CA GLU A 243 42.68 -6.22 11.48
C GLU A 243 41.55 -6.69 12.41
N GLU A 244 41.47 -6.16 13.64
CA GLU A 244 40.35 -6.45 14.55
C GLU A 244 39.06 -5.79 14.06
N PHE A 245 39.14 -4.63 13.42
CA PHE A 245 38.00 -3.93 12.86
C PHE A 245 37.30 -4.72 11.74
N SER A 246 38.06 -5.28 10.79
CA SER A 246 37.46 -6.07 9.70
C SER A 246 36.73 -7.31 10.22
N ARG A 247 37.19 -7.90 11.34
CA ARG A 247 36.49 -9.04 11.96
C ARG A 247 35.09 -8.69 12.46
N TYR A 248 34.88 -7.47 12.97
CA TYR A 248 33.55 -7.01 13.39
C TYR A 248 32.65 -6.67 12.19
N ASP A 249 33.21 -6.06 11.14
CA ASP A 249 32.51 -5.79 9.86
C ASP A 249 31.99 -7.12 9.25
N ASP A 250 32.88 -8.11 9.10
CA ASP A 250 32.55 -9.44 8.58
C ASP A 250 31.52 -10.15 9.48
N LYS A 251 31.72 -10.12 10.81
CA LYS A 251 30.80 -10.81 11.75
C LYS A 251 29.41 -10.20 11.75
N ILE A 252 29.27 -8.86 11.70
CA ILE A 252 27.98 -8.19 11.62
C ILE A 252 27.32 -8.48 10.27
N ALA A 253 28.08 -8.47 9.16
CA ALA A 253 27.55 -8.82 7.85
C ALA A 253 27.00 -10.26 7.81
N ASP A 254 27.76 -11.24 8.30
CA ASP A 254 27.35 -12.65 8.35
C ASP A 254 26.12 -12.85 9.24
N THR A 255 26.16 -12.31 10.46
CA THR A 255 25.02 -12.44 11.41
C THR A 255 23.79 -11.67 10.95
N LEU A 256 23.94 -10.58 10.19
CA LEU A 256 22.81 -9.86 9.58
C LEU A 256 22.08 -10.72 8.53
N VAL A 257 22.79 -11.56 7.79
CA VAL A 257 22.18 -12.51 6.84
C VAL A 257 21.35 -13.55 7.60
N GLU A 258 21.90 -14.13 8.67
CA GLU A 258 21.19 -15.08 9.51
C GLU A 258 19.95 -14.45 10.18
N LEU A 259 20.11 -13.23 10.71
CA LEU A 259 19.03 -12.47 11.34
C LEU A 259 17.88 -12.21 10.37
N LYS A 260 18.18 -11.80 9.13
CA LYS A 260 17.17 -11.60 8.08
C LYS A 260 16.42 -12.91 7.75
N PHE A 261 17.12 -14.04 7.76
CA PHE A 261 16.49 -15.34 7.55
C PHE A 261 15.51 -15.69 8.70
N GLU A 262 15.91 -15.45 9.96
CA GLU A 262 15.02 -15.67 11.11
C GLU A 262 13.81 -14.71 11.11
N ILE A 263 13.99 -13.45 10.68
CA ILE A 263 12.86 -12.52 10.47
C ILE A 263 11.88 -13.07 9.44
N GLN A 264 12.35 -13.50 8.27
CA GLN A 264 11.48 -14.09 7.24
C GLN A 264 10.71 -15.31 7.75
N LYS A 265 11.39 -16.17 8.53
CA LYS A 265 10.77 -17.35 9.14
C LYS A 265 9.71 -16.97 10.18
N ALA A 266 9.96 -15.94 10.98
CA ALA A 266 9.01 -15.39 11.94
C ALA A 266 7.78 -14.79 11.23
N GLU A 267 7.97 -13.98 10.19
CA GLU A 267 6.90 -13.41 9.36
C GLU A 267 6.03 -14.51 8.74
N VAL A 268 6.65 -15.57 8.20
CA VAL A 268 5.92 -16.69 7.63
C VAL A 268 5.12 -17.44 8.71
N LYS A 269 5.67 -17.59 9.94
CA LYS A 269 4.93 -18.18 11.08
C LYS A 269 3.75 -17.31 11.48
N ALA A 270 3.93 -15.99 11.62
CA ALA A 270 2.90 -15.03 11.95
C ALA A 270 1.78 -14.99 10.90
N TYR A 271 2.12 -14.93 9.60
CA TYR A 271 1.15 -15.02 8.51
C TYR A 271 0.34 -16.32 8.53
N ARG A 272 0.98 -17.47 8.80
CA ARG A 272 0.26 -18.76 8.92
C ARG A 272 -0.70 -18.77 10.11
N LYS A 273 -0.28 -18.21 11.26
CA LYS A 273 -1.14 -18.07 12.44
C LYS A 273 -2.35 -17.20 12.13
N LEU A 274 -2.13 -16.01 11.57
CA LEU A 274 -3.20 -15.09 11.17
C LEU A 274 -4.17 -15.77 10.19
N LYS A 275 -3.65 -16.47 9.18
CA LYS A 275 -4.48 -17.18 8.20
C LYS A 275 -5.29 -18.33 8.81
N LYS A 276 -4.79 -18.97 9.88
CA LYS A 276 -5.54 -19.98 10.62
C LYS A 276 -6.63 -19.32 11.48
N PHE A 277 -6.27 -18.28 12.22
CA PHE A 277 -7.17 -17.50 13.07
C PHE A 277 -8.37 -16.95 12.29
N LEU A 278 -8.13 -16.28 11.14
CA LEU A 278 -9.21 -15.71 10.32
C LEU A 278 -10.11 -16.76 9.63
N LYS A 279 -9.78 -18.06 9.69
CA LYS A 279 -10.66 -19.14 9.24
C LYS A 279 -11.54 -19.70 10.36
N GLU A 280 -11.13 -19.50 11.61
CA GLU A 280 -11.86 -19.96 12.78
C GLU A 280 -13.01 -18.98 13.13
N ARG A 281 -13.84 -19.33 14.11
CA ARG A 281 -14.96 -18.46 14.53
C ARG A 281 -14.50 -17.56 15.67
N HIS A 282 -14.50 -16.26 15.42
CA HIS A 282 -14.10 -15.22 16.37
C HIS A 282 -15.14 -14.10 16.36
N CYS A 283 -15.27 -13.35 17.45
CA CYS A 283 -16.10 -12.15 17.38
C CYS A 283 -15.41 -11.08 16.52
N ILE A 284 -16.17 -10.11 16.03
CA ILE A 284 -15.60 -9.07 15.16
C ILE A 284 -14.49 -8.25 15.84
N VAL A 285 -14.60 -8.02 17.15
CA VAL A 285 -13.59 -7.27 17.93
C VAL A 285 -12.26 -8.02 17.95
N GLU A 286 -12.27 -9.34 18.21
CA GLU A 286 -11.07 -10.19 18.16
C GLU A 286 -10.42 -10.18 16.76
N VAL A 287 -11.25 -10.24 15.71
CA VAL A 287 -10.77 -10.16 14.32
C VAL A 287 -10.12 -8.82 14.02
N LEU A 288 -10.73 -7.71 14.42
CA LEU A 288 -10.20 -6.37 14.19
C LEU A 288 -8.93 -6.12 15.01
N ASN A 289 -8.90 -6.51 16.28
CA ASN A 289 -7.73 -6.37 17.14
C ASN A 289 -6.53 -7.16 16.58
N THR A 290 -6.76 -8.38 16.11
CA THR A 290 -5.71 -9.23 15.52
C THR A 290 -5.27 -8.72 14.15
N LEU A 291 -6.19 -8.26 13.31
CA LEU A 291 -5.86 -7.76 11.98
C LEU A 291 -5.11 -6.42 12.04
N ILE A 292 -5.56 -5.50 12.90
CA ILE A 292 -5.06 -4.12 12.97
C ILE A 292 -3.89 -4.00 13.96
N GLY A 293 -3.78 -4.86 14.97
CA GLY A 293 -2.75 -4.78 16.00
C GLY A 293 -3.09 -3.78 17.12
N VAL A 294 -4.37 -3.69 17.50
CA VAL A 294 -4.86 -2.70 18.48
C VAL A 294 -4.41 -3.03 19.92
N GLU A 295 -4.21 -4.32 20.22
CA GLU A 295 -3.79 -4.79 21.55
C GLU A 295 -2.27 -4.81 21.77
N ASP A 296 -1.47 -4.36 20.80
CA ASP A 296 -0.03 -4.29 20.97
C ASP A 296 0.33 -3.28 22.08
N LYS A 297 0.89 -3.79 23.18
CA LYS A 297 1.23 -2.99 24.37
C LYS A 297 2.43 -2.07 24.14
N GLU A 298 3.24 -2.32 23.10
CA GLU A 298 4.44 -1.54 22.82
C GLU A 298 4.17 -0.34 21.90
N GLN A 299 3.30 -0.49 20.89
CA GLN A 299 2.83 0.59 20.00
C GLN A 299 1.41 0.31 19.50
N PRO A 300 0.35 0.70 20.23
CA PRO A 300 -1.01 0.44 19.79
C PRO A 300 -1.32 1.26 18.53
N VAL A 301 -1.83 0.58 17.49
CA VAL A 301 -2.35 1.24 16.31
C VAL A 301 -3.53 2.13 16.71
N LYS A 302 -3.44 3.43 16.43
CA LYS A 302 -4.46 4.40 16.84
C LYS A 302 -5.65 4.33 15.89
N VAL A 303 -6.84 4.13 16.46
CA VAL A 303 -8.10 4.21 15.73
C VAL A 303 -8.84 5.45 16.18
N PHE A 304 -9.22 6.29 15.23
CA PHE A 304 -9.93 7.54 15.49
C PHE A 304 -11.40 7.42 15.16
N ASP A 305 -12.24 7.92 16.05
CA ASP A 305 -13.64 8.28 15.78
C ASP A 305 -13.72 9.81 15.81
N ASN A 306 -13.77 10.41 14.61
CA ASN A 306 -13.54 11.84 14.41
C ASN A 306 -12.20 12.30 15.03
N ASP A 307 -12.26 13.06 16.13
CA ASP A 307 -11.09 13.58 16.86
C ASP A 307 -10.71 12.75 18.09
N THR A 308 -11.54 11.77 18.47
CA THR A 308 -11.31 10.94 19.66
C THR A 308 -10.58 9.64 19.31
N ILE A 309 -9.57 9.28 20.11
CA ILE A 309 -8.88 7.99 19.99
C ILE A 309 -9.70 6.94 20.70
N VAL A 310 -10.06 5.88 19.98
CA VAL A 310 -10.80 4.74 20.50
C VAL A 310 -9.81 3.71 21.01
N THR A 311 -9.86 3.42 22.31
CA THR A 311 -9.01 2.43 22.97
C THR A 311 -9.62 1.04 23.02
N ASN A 312 -10.94 0.90 22.82
CA ASN A 312 -11.64 -0.38 22.77
C ASN A 312 -12.78 -0.35 21.73
N MET A 313 -12.89 -1.41 20.94
CA MET A 313 -13.83 -1.56 19.82
C MET A 313 -15.21 -2.14 20.22
N GLU A 314 -15.59 -2.12 21.50
CA GLU A 314 -16.92 -2.59 21.97
C GLU A 314 -18.11 -2.02 21.17
N VAL A 315 -18.00 -0.78 20.67
CA VAL A 315 -19.06 -0.09 19.90
C VAL A 315 -19.38 -0.77 18.56
N VAL A 316 -18.46 -1.59 18.02
CA VAL A 316 -18.65 -2.35 16.78
C VAL A 316 -19.02 -3.82 17.00
N GLU A 317 -19.05 -4.31 18.24
CA GLU A 317 -19.25 -5.73 18.56
C GLU A 317 -20.57 -6.31 18.01
N THR A 318 -21.62 -5.48 17.95
CA THR A 318 -22.96 -5.88 17.50
C THR A 318 -23.27 -5.46 16.06
N LYS A 319 -22.30 -4.88 15.33
CA LYS A 319 -22.52 -4.23 14.03
C LYS A 319 -21.75 -4.92 12.92
N ASN A 320 -22.23 -4.74 11.70
CA ASN A 320 -21.47 -5.10 10.51
C ASN A 320 -20.44 -3.98 10.23
N VAL A 321 -19.21 -4.34 9.87
CA VAL A 321 -18.12 -3.38 9.61
C VAL A 321 -17.63 -3.49 8.17
N LEU A 322 -17.62 -2.36 7.48
CA LEU A 322 -17.03 -2.18 6.16
C LEU A 322 -15.57 -1.74 6.34
N LEU A 323 -14.63 -2.65 6.10
CA LEU A 323 -13.21 -2.35 6.07
C LEU A 323 -12.82 -1.77 4.72
N PHE A 324 -12.56 -0.47 4.69
CA PHE A 324 -12.18 0.27 3.50
C PHE A 324 -10.65 0.34 3.41
N PHE A 325 -10.05 -0.56 2.64
CA PHE A 325 -8.61 -0.57 2.37
C PHE A 325 -8.30 0.26 1.13
N SER A 326 -7.34 1.18 1.22
CA SER A 326 -6.98 2.06 0.11
C SER A 326 -5.62 2.72 0.29
N GLY A 327 -5.13 3.37 -0.77
CA GLY A 327 -4.07 4.38 -0.66
C GLY A 327 -4.64 5.72 -0.15
N LEU A 328 -3.91 6.81 -0.40
CA LEU A 328 -4.32 8.16 0.02
C LEU A 328 -5.09 8.94 -1.05
N ASP A 329 -5.39 8.38 -2.22
CA ASP A 329 -6.14 9.10 -3.27
C ASP A 329 -7.59 8.61 -3.30
N ILE A 330 -8.42 9.11 -2.36
CA ILE A 330 -9.75 8.53 -2.07
C ILE A 330 -10.94 9.51 -2.08
N SER A 331 -10.72 10.78 -2.42
CA SER A 331 -11.75 11.83 -2.32
C SER A 331 -13.05 11.52 -3.06
N GLU A 332 -12.96 10.85 -4.20
CA GLU A 332 -14.12 10.41 -4.99
C GLU A 332 -14.97 9.38 -4.22
N TYR A 333 -14.33 8.35 -3.66
CA TYR A 333 -15.02 7.29 -2.91
C TYR A 333 -15.64 7.83 -1.63
N VAL A 334 -14.95 8.74 -0.93
CA VAL A 334 -15.47 9.38 0.29
C VAL A 334 -16.77 10.13 -0.01
N SER A 335 -16.82 10.84 -1.14
CA SER A 335 -18.02 11.59 -1.56
C SER A 335 -19.24 10.68 -1.79
N ILE A 336 -19.02 9.46 -2.29
CA ILE A 336 -20.06 8.46 -2.55
C ILE A 336 -20.46 7.72 -1.27
N LEU A 337 -19.51 7.43 -0.39
CA LEU A 337 -19.76 6.70 0.86
C LEU A 337 -20.50 7.54 1.90
N LYS A 338 -20.28 8.87 1.94
CA LYS A 338 -20.95 9.80 2.87
C LYS A 338 -22.49 9.70 2.89
N PRO A 339 -23.21 9.81 1.75
CA PRO A 339 -24.67 9.68 1.75
C PRO A 339 -25.12 8.28 2.19
N ILE A 340 -24.40 7.24 1.80
CA ILE A 340 -24.75 5.85 2.15
C ILE A 340 -24.56 5.63 3.66
N TYR A 341 -23.48 6.15 4.24
CA TYR A 341 -23.21 6.06 5.68
C TYR A 341 -24.32 6.70 6.52
N LYS A 342 -24.91 7.80 6.06
CA LYS A 342 -26.06 8.44 6.73
C LYS A 342 -27.31 7.55 6.74
N GLU A 343 -27.56 6.82 5.65
CA GLU A 343 -28.71 5.92 5.52
C GLU A 343 -28.57 4.61 6.29
N MET A 344 -27.33 4.18 6.61
CA MET A 344 -27.06 2.94 7.35
C MET A 344 -27.53 2.95 8.83
N LYS A 345 -28.09 4.07 9.34
CA LYS A 345 -28.82 4.23 10.63
C LYS A 345 -28.34 3.34 11.80
N ASN A 346 -27.02 3.23 11.99
CA ASN A 346 -26.31 2.48 13.05
C ASN A 346 -26.17 0.95 12.92
N GLU A 347 -26.69 0.29 11.89
CA GLU A 347 -26.52 -1.16 11.70
C GLU A 347 -25.13 -1.52 11.14
N PHE A 348 -24.54 -0.58 10.40
CA PHE A 348 -23.23 -0.72 9.78
C PHE A 348 -22.28 0.40 10.23
N LYS A 349 -20.98 0.08 10.28
CA LYS A 349 -19.89 1.03 10.50
C LYS A 349 -18.86 0.92 9.40
N ILE A 350 -18.21 2.02 9.05
CA ILE A 350 -17.10 2.06 8.10
C ILE A 350 -15.81 2.24 8.90
N MET A 351 -14.76 1.54 8.51
CA MET A 351 -13.42 1.71 9.05
C MET A 351 -12.43 1.85 7.90
N TRP A 352 -11.82 3.03 7.78
CA TRP A 352 -10.79 3.29 6.79
C TRP A 352 -9.43 2.81 7.27
N ILE A 353 -8.77 1.98 6.46
CA ILE A 353 -7.46 1.39 6.74
C ILE A 353 -6.52 1.72 5.56
N PRO A 354 -5.74 2.82 5.66
CA PRO A 354 -4.79 3.19 4.62
C PRO A 354 -3.59 2.24 4.61
N ILE A 355 -3.28 1.66 3.45
CA ILE A 355 -2.06 0.87 3.22
C ILE A 355 -1.11 1.72 2.39
N VAL A 356 -0.15 2.36 3.07
CA VAL A 356 0.80 3.32 2.48
C VAL A 356 2.23 2.94 2.86
N GLU A 357 3.07 2.68 1.86
CA GLU A 357 4.48 2.35 2.04
C GLU A 357 5.32 3.15 1.02
N PRO A 358 6.26 4.02 1.44
CA PRO A 358 6.60 4.42 2.82
C PRO A 358 5.74 5.59 3.35
N TRP A 359 5.59 5.68 4.68
CA TRP A 359 5.10 6.88 5.34
C TRP A 359 6.18 7.97 5.35
N THR A 360 5.93 9.06 4.62
CA THR A 360 6.70 10.31 4.61
C THR A 360 5.90 11.46 5.22
N ASN A 361 6.57 12.56 5.56
CA ASN A 361 5.91 13.77 6.07
C ASN A 361 4.82 14.29 5.12
N ASP A 362 5.00 14.15 3.80
CA ASP A 362 3.99 14.55 2.82
C ASP A 362 2.78 13.61 2.81
N THR A 363 3.01 12.29 2.90
CA THR A 363 1.91 11.32 3.02
C THR A 363 1.15 11.46 4.35
N GLN A 364 1.84 11.80 5.44
CA GLN A 364 1.21 12.06 6.74
C GLN A 364 0.29 13.29 6.66
N LYS A 365 0.76 14.39 6.06
CA LYS A 365 -0.08 15.58 5.83
C LYS A 365 -1.32 15.27 4.98
N LYS A 366 -1.15 14.48 3.91
CA LYS A 366 -2.29 14.04 3.07
C LYS A 366 -3.30 13.21 3.86
N PHE A 367 -2.81 12.26 4.68
CA PHE A 367 -3.64 11.47 5.57
C PHE A 367 -4.42 12.34 6.55
N ASP A 368 -3.75 13.29 7.20
CA ASP A 368 -4.40 14.18 8.17
C ASP A 368 -5.52 14.99 7.51
N ILE A 369 -5.29 15.57 6.33
CA ILE A 369 -6.32 16.31 5.57
C ILE A 369 -7.54 15.44 5.30
N GLN A 370 -7.33 14.20 4.84
CA GLN A 370 -8.44 13.30 4.50
C GLN A 370 -9.20 12.82 5.72
N ARG A 371 -8.49 12.53 6.80
CA ARG A 371 -9.09 12.07 8.05
C ARG A 371 -10.14 13.06 8.57
N HIS A 372 -9.86 14.37 8.55
CA HIS A 372 -10.79 15.39 9.06
C HIS A 372 -12.11 15.45 8.26
N ASP A 373 -12.14 14.94 7.03
CA ASP A 373 -13.33 14.93 6.18
C ASP A 373 -14.23 13.69 6.42
N MET A 374 -13.77 12.72 7.23
CA MET A 374 -14.43 11.42 7.40
C MET A 374 -15.25 11.31 8.70
N PRO A 375 -16.54 10.91 8.62
CA PRO A 375 -17.42 10.76 9.77
C PRO A 375 -17.40 9.35 10.40
N TRP A 376 -16.39 8.53 10.08
CA TRP A 376 -16.29 7.11 10.44
C TRP A 376 -14.91 6.77 11.02
N TYR A 377 -14.68 5.51 11.38
CA TYR A 377 -13.43 5.10 12.03
C TYR A 377 -12.23 5.19 11.09
N VAL A 378 -11.10 5.70 11.57
CA VAL A 378 -9.86 5.85 10.79
C VAL A 378 -8.70 5.20 11.53
N VAL A 379 -8.04 4.25 10.89
CA VAL A 379 -6.83 3.59 11.41
C VAL A 379 -5.59 4.38 10.98
N GLN A 380 -4.75 4.78 11.94
CA GLN A 380 -3.48 5.46 11.69
C GLN A 380 -2.32 4.47 11.72
N GLN A 381 -1.42 4.56 10.73
CA GLN A 381 -0.16 3.80 10.67
C GLN A 381 -0.34 2.26 10.72
N PHE A 382 -1.27 1.74 9.91
CA PHE A 382 -1.38 0.30 9.70
C PHE A 382 -0.09 -0.25 9.06
N SER A 383 0.70 -1.01 9.83
CA SER A 383 2.06 -1.41 9.48
C SER A 383 2.35 -2.91 9.67
N SER A 384 1.36 -3.69 10.11
CA SER A 384 1.54 -5.14 10.31
C SER A 384 1.81 -5.84 8.98
N ILE A 385 3.03 -6.35 8.81
CA ILE A 385 3.50 -7.03 7.60
C ILE A 385 2.62 -8.24 7.28
N SER A 386 2.29 -9.04 8.30
CA SER A 386 1.46 -10.24 8.17
C SER A 386 0.03 -9.89 7.70
N SER A 387 -0.57 -8.85 8.29
CA SER A 387 -1.92 -8.41 7.92
C SER A 387 -1.96 -7.76 6.55
N ILE A 388 -1.00 -6.88 6.22
CA ILE A 388 -0.88 -6.29 4.87
C ILE A 388 -0.72 -7.39 3.82
N LYS A 389 0.13 -8.40 4.08
CA LYS A 389 0.30 -9.56 3.20
C LYS A 389 -1.00 -10.36 3.06
N TYR A 390 -1.74 -10.57 4.15
CA TYR A 390 -3.04 -11.24 4.11
C TYR A 390 -4.05 -10.49 3.24
N VAL A 391 -4.16 -9.17 3.41
CA VAL A 391 -5.06 -8.32 2.61
C VAL A 391 -4.66 -8.34 1.12
N LYS A 392 -3.36 -8.26 0.81
CA LYS A 392 -2.83 -8.35 -0.56
C LYS A 392 -3.09 -9.72 -1.21
N GLU A 393 -2.87 -10.82 -0.49
CA GLU A 393 -2.95 -12.18 -1.06
C GLU A 393 -4.35 -12.82 -0.99
N GLN A 394 -5.04 -12.70 0.15
CA GLN A 394 -6.33 -13.37 0.36
C GLN A 394 -7.52 -12.50 -0.07
N TRP A 395 -7.43 -11.19 0.14
CA TRP A 395 -8.48 -10.23 -0.28
C TRP A 395 -8.16 -9.51 -1.59
N GLN A 396 -7.05 -9.89 -2.26
CA GLN A 396 -6.66 -9.41 -3.59
C GLN A 396 -6.50 -7.88 -3.67
N PHE A 397 -6.05 -7.24 -2.59
CA PHE A 397 -5.72 -5.81 -2.63
C PHE A 397 -4.47 -5.56 -3.48
N LYS A 398 -4.61 -4.74 -4.54
CA LYS A 398 -3.53 -4.41 -5.50
C LYS A 398 -3.32 -2.90 -5.64
N ASN A 399 -3.35 -2.18 -4.53
CA ASN A 399 -3.29 -0.71 -4.45
C ASN A 399 -4.52 0.03 -5.03
N GLU A 400 -5.53 -0.71 -5.52
CA GLU A 400 -6.85 -0.17 -5.77
C GLU A 400 -7.72 -0.31 -4.51
N PRO A 401 -8.57 0.68 -4.21
CA PRO A 401 -9.43 0.61 -3.03
C PRO A 401 -10.35 -0.62 -3.07
N ILE A 402 -10.53 -1.27 -1.92
CA ILE A 402 -11.49 -2.37 -1.74
C ILE A 402 -12.29 -2.16 -0.46
N ILE A 403 -13.50 -2.71 -0.42
CA ILE A 403 -14.33 -2.72 0.79
C ILE A 403 -14.64 -4.17 1.17
N VAL A 404 -14.11 -4.63 2.30
CA VAL A 404 -14.42 -5.95 2.85
C VAL A 404 -15.51 -5.81 3.89
N VAL A 405 -16.55 -6.65 3.82
CA VAL A 405 -17.69 -6.60 4.75
C VAL A 405 -17.56 -7.71 5.78
N LEU A 406 -17.48 -7.34 7.06
CA LEU A 406 -17.46 -8.24 8.20
C LEU A 406 -18.79 -8.20 8.95
N ASN A 407 -19.28 -9.36 9.37
CA ASN A 407 -20.42 -9.48 10.28
C ASN A 407 -19.99 -9.47 11.76
N PRO A 408 -20.91 -9.34 12.74
CA PRO A 408 -20.59 -9.36 14.17
C PRO A 408 -19.83 -10.62 14.65
N GLN A 409 -19.96 -11.73 13.93
CA GLN A 409 -19.23 -12.98 14.17
C GLN A 409 -17.89 -13.05 13.42
N GLY A 410 -17.33 -11.90 13.04
CA GLY A 410 -15.99 -11.78 12.45
C GLY A 410 -15.84 -12.42 11.07
N ARG A 411 -16.94 -12.83 10.41
CA ARG A 411 -16.90 -13.49 9.11
C ARG A 411 -17.01 -12.49 7.97
N VAL A 412 -16.30 -12.78 6.89
CA VAL A 412 -16.38 -12.04 5.64
C VAL A 412 -17.69 -12.39 4.91
N GLU A 413 -18.60 -11.42 4.84
CA GLU A 413 -19.85 -11.49 4.05
C GLU A 413 -19.62 -11.12 2.58
N HIS A 414 -18.61 -10.29 2.33
CA HIS A 414 -18.23 -9.87 0.98
C HIS A 414 -16.76 -9.46 0.92
N HIS A 415 -16.00 -10.00 -0.04
CA HIS A 415 -14.56 -9.77 -0.16
C HIS A 415 -14.19 -8.45 -0.85
N ASN A 416 -15.04 -7.93 -1.74
CA ASN A 416 -14.90 -6.57 -2.28
C ASN A 416 -16.24 -5.93 -2.66
N ALA A 417 -16.94 -5.33 -1.70
CA ALA A 417 -18.24 -4.70 -1.89
C ALA A 417 -18.16 -3.32 -2.58
N LEU A 418 -16.95 -2.82 -2.91
CA LEU A 418 -16.78 -1.48 -3.45
C LEU A 418 -17.58 -1.30 -4.75
N HIS A 419 -17.43 -2.21 -5.72
CA HIS A 419 -18.15 -2.09 -7.00
C HIS A 419 -19.66 -2.17 -6.83
N MET A 420 -20.13 -3.00 -5.90
CA MET A 420 -21.55 -3.08 -5.56
C MET A 420 -22.06 -1.74 -5.00
N ILE A 421 -21.33 -1.15 -4.06
CA ILE A 421 -21.65 0.15 -3.48
C ILE A 421 -21.65 1.25 -4.56
N MET A 422 -20.63 1.26 -5.42
CA MET A 422 -20.48 2.26 -6.48
C MET A 422 -21.55 2.12 -7.58
N THR A 423 -22.11 0.93 -7.77
CA THR A 423 -23.12 0.67 -8.80
C THR A 423 -24.54 0.91 -8.29
N TRP A 424 -24.86 0.45 -7.08
CA TRP A 424 -26.24 0.43 -6.56
C TRP A 424 -26.48 1.38 -5.38
N GLY A 425 -25.43 2.03 -4.86
CA GLY A 425 -25.53 2.97 -3.76
C GLY A 425 -26.23 2.37 -2.53
N ILE A 426 -27.27 3.04 -2.04
CA ILE A 426 -28.05 2.61 -0.86
C ILE A 426 -28.73 1.24 -1.08
N ARG A 427 -29.07 0.88 -2.32
CA ARG A 427 -29.73 -0.40 -2.63
C ARG A 427 -28.81 -1.61 -2.41
N ALA A 428 -27.50 -1.39 -2.30
CA ALA A 428 -26.51 -2.42 -2.03
C ALA A 428 -26.58 -2.96 -0.60
N ILE A 429 -27.24 -2.28 0.35
CA ILE A 429 -27.43 -2.76 1.73
C ILE A 429 -28.22 -4.09 1.70
N PRO A 430 -27.79 -5.18 2.40
CA PRO A 430 -26.77 -5.26 3.47
C PRO A 430 -25.32 -5.57 3.04
N PHE A 431 -24.96 -5.35 1.77
CA PHE A 431 -23.62 -5.54 1.22
C PHE A 431 -23.08 -6.98 1.27
N THR A 432 -23.97 -7.97 1.17
CA THR A 432 -23.59 -9.40 1.15
C THR A 432 -23.46 -9.92 -0.28
N CYS A 433 -22.70 -11.00 -0.49
CA CYS A 433 -22.66 -11.66 -1.81
C CYS A 433 -24.06 -12.09 -2.30
N SER A 434 -24.93 -12.52 -1.39
CA SER A 434 -26.32 -12.87 -1.75
C SER A 434 -27.12 -11.65 -2.20
N LYS A 435 -26.89 -10.47 -1.61
CA LYS A 435 -27.56 -9.24 -2.05
C LYS A 435 -27.03 -8.77 -3.39
N GLU A 436 -25.72 -8.86 -3.60
CA GLU A 436 -25.12 -8.56 -4.90
C GLU A 436 -25.75 -9.45 -5.98
N ASP A 437 -25.80 -10.76 -5.75
CA ASP A 437 -26.48 -11.73 -6.60
C ASP A 437 -27.94 -11.36 -6.85
N GLU A 438 -28.69 -10.98 -5.81
CA GLU A 438 -30.08 -10.54 -5.92
C GLU A 438 -30.20 -9.26 -6.75
N LEU A 439 -29.28 -8.31 -6.64
CA LEU A 439 -29.32 -7.06 -7.41
C LEU A 439 -28.92 -7.28 -8.87
N THR A 440 -27.99 -8.20 -9.11
CA THR A 440 -27.67 -8.69 -10.45
C THR A 440 -28.87 -9.44 -11.04
N ARG A 441 -29.52 -10.34 -10.27
CA ARG A 441 -30.67 -11.15 -10.70
C ARG A 441 -32.01 -10.43 -10.73
N CYS A 442 -32.29 -9.43 -9.88
CA CYS A 442 -33.50 -8.60 -9.96
C CYS A 442 -33.48 -7.68 -11.19
N LYS A 443 -32.29 -7.41 -11.74
CA LYS A 443 -32.12 -6.89 -13.10
C LYS A 443 -32.35 -7.97 -14.17
N GLU A 444 -32.43 -9.25 -13.84
CA GLU A 444 -32.69 -10.39 -14.75
C GLU A 444 -34.11 -11.00 -14.62
N ASP A 445 -34.79 -10.86 -13.49
CA ASP A 445 -36.13 -11.45 -13.25
C ASP A 445 -37.27 -10.43 -13.48
N ASN A 446 -37.04 -9.13 -13.24
CA ASN A 446 -37.97 -8.07 -13.68
C ASN A 446 -37.84 -7.77 -15.18
N LEU A 447 -36.79 -8.28 -15.82
CA LEU A 447 -36.53 -8.20 -17.25
C LEU A 447 -36.58 -9.62 -17.80
N ARG A 448 -37.72 -10.01 -18.38
CA ARG A 448 -37.99 -11.35 -18.93
C ARG A 448 -36.93 -11.94 -19.89
N ASN A 449 -35.83 -11.26 -20.22
CA ASN A 449 -34.70 -11.74 -21.01
C ASN A 449 -33.36 -11.16 -20.53
N ARG A 450 -32.30 -11.99 -20.57
CA ARG A 450 -30.89 -11.67 -20.23
C ARG A 450 -30.28 -10.43 -20.93
N ASP A 451 -30.94 -9.86 -21.95
CA ASP A 451 -30.40 -8.79 -22.81
C ASP A 451 -30.88 -7.37 -22.44
N ASP A 452 -31.78 -7.22 -21.47
CA ASP A 452 -32.62 -6.01 -21.36
C ASP A 452 -32.12 -4.96 -20.34
N TRP A 453 -30.90 -5.06 -19.79
CA TRP A 453 -30.47 -4.31 -18.59
C TRP A 453 -30.02 -2.85 -18.83
N PHE A 454 -29.58 -2.52 -20.06
CA PHE A 454 -28.90 -1.25 -20.35
C PHE A 454 -29.80 -0.04 -20.20
N GLY A 455 -31.06 -0.10 -20.64
CA GLY A 455 -31.98 1.04 -20.48
C GLY A 455 -32.36 1.29 -19.02
N SER A 456 -32.50 0.26 -18.19
CA SER A 456 -32.72 0.44 -16.75
C SER A 456 -31.54 1.16 -16.08
N PHE A 457 -30.33 0.84 -16.52
CA PHE A 457 -29.12 1.52 -16.10
C PHE A 457 -29.09 3.00 -16.55
N MET A 458 -29.54 3.30 -17.77
CA MET A 458 -29.66 4.68 -18.26
C MET A 458 -30.69 5.53 -17.49
N ILE A 459 -31.75 4.92 -16.95
CA ILE A 459 -32.70 5.60 -16.05
C ILE A 459 -32.02 6.01 -14.74
N GLU A 460 -31.12 5.18 -14.19
CA GLU A 460 -30.39 5.49 -12.97
C GLU A 460 -29.41 6.67 -13.15
N ILE A 461 -28.80 6.79 -14.35
CA ILE A 461 -27.89 7.90 -14.67
C ILE A 461 -28.64 9.21 -14.90
N CYS A 462 -29.82 9.14 -15.53
CA CYS A 462 -30.62 10.31 -15.90
C CYS A 462 -32.09 10.15 -15.46
N PRO A 463 -32.38 10.18 -14.15
CA PRO A 463 -33.72 9.91 -13.62
C PRO A 463 -34.76 10.96 -14.04
N ASP A 464 -34.33 12.21 -14.25
CA ASP A 464 -35.22 13.34 -14.61
C ASP A 464 -35.53 13.43 -16.12
N SER A 465 -35.08 12.46 -16.92
CA SER A 465 -35.23 12.46 -18.37
C SER A 465 -36.54 11.78 -18.83
N MET A 466 -36.85 11.90 -20.12
CA MET A 466 -37.95 11.14 -20.75
C MET A 466 -37.60 9.67 -21.03
N LEU A 467 -36.39 9.21 -20.67
CA LEU A 467 -35.94 7.84 -20.86
C LEU A 467 -36.88 6.79 -20.23
N PRO A 468 -37.40 6.94 -19.00
CA PRO A 468 -38.30 5.94 -18.41
C PRO A 468 -39.55 5.69 -19.26
N THR A 469 -40.12 6.77 -19.82
CA THR A 469 -41.30 6.71 -20.68
C THR A 469 -40.97 6.02 -22.01
N TRP A 470 -39.88 6.42 -22.67
CA TRP A 470 -39.48 5.85 -23.95
C TRP A 470 -39.09 4.37 -23.86
N ILE A 471 -38.48 3.98 -22.74
CA ILE A 471 -38.13 2.59 -22.45
C ILE A 471 -39.39 1.75 -22.26
N LYS A 472 -40.37 2.26 -21.50
CA LYS A 472 -41.67 1.59 -21.29
C LYS A 472 -42.43 1.40 -22.60
N ASP A 473 -42.37 2.39 -23.47
CA ASP A 473 -43.02 2.37 -24.79
C ASP A 473 -42.28 1.51 -25.85
N GLN A 474 -41.17 0.86 -25.47
CA GLN A 474 -40.36 0.01 -26.36
C GLN A 474 -39.84 0.75 -27.62
N LYS A 475 -39.59 2.05 -27.50
CA LYS A 475 -39.05 2.87 -28.59
C LYS A 475 -37.58 2.59 -28.84
N PHE A 476 -37.10 2.92 -30.04
CA PHE A 476 -35.67 3.03 -30.30
C PHE A 476 -35.14 4.33 -29.73
N ILE A 477 -34.00 4.27 -29.04
CA ILE A 477 -33.38 5.43 -28.41
C ILE A 477 -31.92 5.48 -28.85
N PHE A 478 -31.55 6.50 -29.63
CA PHE A 478 -30.15 6.82 -29.86
C PHE A 478 -29.62 7.61 -28.67
N ILE A 479 -28.74 6.98 -27.90
CA ILE A 479 -27.99 7.60 -26.83
C ILE A 479 -26.62 7.93 -27.38
N TYR A 480 -26.24 9.19 -27.39
CA TYR A 480 -24.97 9.63 -27.97
C TYR A 480 -24.32 10.70 -27.11
N GLY A 481 -23.00 10.79 -27.19
CA GLY A 481 -22.25 11.75 -26.41
C GLY A 481 -20.84 11.94 -26.95
N GLY A 482 -20.24 13.06 -26.57
CA GLY A 482 -18.85 13.35 -26.87
C GLY A 482 -18.44 14.77 -26.50
N ASN A 483 -17.14 15.03 -26.55
CA ASN A 483 -16.57 16.33 -26.15
C ASN A 483 -16.75 17.44 -27.20
N ASP A 484 -17.33 17.11 -28.35
CA ASP A 484 -17.52 18.03 -29.48
C ASP A 484 -19.01 18.39 -29.64
N GLU A 485 -19.34 19.63 -29.29
CA GLU A 485 -20.69 20.17 -29.44
C GLU A 485 -21.12 20.33 -30.90
N SER A 486 -20.19 20.64 -31.81
CA SER A 486 -20.46 20.79 -33.24
C SER A 486 -20.90 19.45 -33.82
N TRP A 487 -20.14 18.39 -33.53
CA TRP A 487 -20.50 17.04 -33.93
C TRP A 487 -21.84 16.60 -33.33
N SER A 488 -22.08 16.90 -32.05
CA SER A 488 -23.32 16.50 -31.37
C SER A 488 -24.56 17.16 -32.00
N LYS A 489 -24.44 18.40 -32.49
CA LYS A 489 -25.49 19.08 -33.26
C LYS A 489 -25.69 18.44 -34.63
N GLU A 490 -24.61 18.20 -35.37
CA GLU A 490 -24.68 17.55 -36.69
C GLU A 490 -25.31 16.14 -36.61
N PHE A 491 -24.89 15.36 -35.61
CA PHE A 491 -25.49 14.05 -35.33
C PHE A 491 -26.97 14.16 -35.01
N HIS A 492 -27.36 15.12 -34.16
CA HIS A 492 -28.76 15.34 -33.82
C HIS A 492 -29.61 15.64 -35.06
N GLU A 493 -29.13 16.49 -35.97
CA GLU A 493 -29.83 16.84 -37.21
C GLU A 493 -30.01 15.61 -38.11
N LYS A 494 -28.93 14.84 -38.36
CA LYS A 494 -28.99 13.63 -39.19
C LYS A 494 -29.88 12.56 -38.57
N ALA A 495 -29.79 12.34 -37.27
CA ALA A 495 -30.63 11.37 -36.56
C ALA A 495 -32.10 11.82 -36.50
N THR A 496 -32.37 13.13 -36.46
CA THR A 496 -33.74 13.68 -36.55
C THR A 496 -34.34 13.46 -37.93
N LYS A 497 -33.54 13.59 -39.00
CA LYS A 497 -33.97 13.21 -40.36
C LYS A 497 -34.37 11.73 -40.41
N VAL A 498 -33.55 10.84 -39.84
CA VAL A 498 -33.84 9.40 -39.74
C VAL A 498 -35.11 9.14 -38.95
N LYS A 499 -35.31 9.83 -37.82
CA LYS A 499 -36.53 9.76 -37.01
C LYS A 499 -37.77 10.13 -37.83
N ASN A 500 -37.73 11.24 -38.56
CA ASN A 500 -38.88 11.74 -39.32
C ASN A 500 -39.19 10.90 -40.58
N GLU A 501 -38.16 10.36 -41.23
CA GLU A 501 -38.28 9.60 -42.48
C GLU A 501 -38.42 8.08 -42.25
N SER A 502 -38.28 7.62 -41.02
CA SER A 502 -38.55 6.22 -40.65
C SER A 502 -40.04 5.90 -40.78
N SER A 503 -40.36 4.67 -41.18
CA SER A 503 -41.75 4.23 -41.31
C SER A 503 -42.50 4.36 -39.98
N ALA A 504 -43.80 4.68 -40.00
CA ALA A 504 -44.64 4.89 -38.81
C ALA A 504 -44.68 3.72 -37.79
N ARG A 505 -44.09 2.56 -38.13
CA ARG A 505 -43.96 1.38 -37.26
C ARG A 505 -42.72 1.40 -36.36
N THR A 506 -41.73 2.24 -36.63
CA THR A 506 -40.46 2.31 -35.87
C THR A 506 -40.35 3.68 -35.22
N SER A 507 -40.61 3.77 -33.91
CA SER A 507 -40.51 5.03 -33.17
C SER A 507 -39.08 5.24 -32.67
N ILE A 508 -38.42 6.31 -33.13
CA ILE A 508 -37.04 6.65 -32.77
C ILE A 508 -37.03 7.92 -31.93
N GLU A 509 -36.27 7.93 -30.84
CA GLU A 509 -36.02 9.06 -29.97
C GLU A 509 -34.51 9.29 -29.81
N LEU A 510 -34.12 10.51 -29.46
CA LEU A 510 -32.73 10.94 -29.38
C LEU A 510 -32.43 11.45 -27.97
N PHE A 511 -31.38 10.93 -27.35
CA PHE A 511 -30.90 11.35 -26.05
C PHE A 511 -29.41 11.71 -26.14
N CYS A 512 -29.09 12.98 -25.90
CA CYS A 512 -27.72 13.47 -25.89
C CYS A 512 -27.22 13.51 -24.44
N VAL A 513 -26.17 12.76 -24.12
CA VAL A 513 -25.56 12.79 -22.79
C VAL A 513 -24.77 14.09 -22.63
N GLY A 514 -25.08 14.86 -21.58
CA GLY A 514 -24.32 16.03 -21.14
C GLY A 514 -24.71 17.39 -21.74
N LYS A 515 -25.96 17.59 -22.17
CA LYS A 515 -26.42 18.81 -22.85
C LYS A 515 -26.83 19.98 -21.93
N ASP A 516 -27.01 19.74 -20.63
CA ASP A 516 -27.72 20.68 -19.72
C ASP A 516 -26.84 21.37 -18.64
N GLY A 517 -25.61 21.76 -19.00
CA GLY A 517 -24.72 22.52 -18.08
C GLY A 517 -24.08 21.70 -16.96
N LYS A 518 -24.48 20.43 -16.77
CA LYS A 518 -23.84 19.39 -15.93
C LYS A 518 -22.99 18.41 -16.75
N GLY A 519 -22.67 18.75 -17.99
CA GLY A 519 -22.36 17.78 -19.04
C GLY A 519 -21.09 16.95 -18.87
N LYS A 520 -20.11 17.44 -18.11
CA LYS A 520 -18.87 16.72 -17.84
C LYS A 520 -19.06 15.65 -16.76
N ASP A 521 -19.77 16.00 -15.69
CA ASP A 521 -20.01 15.11 -14.55
C ASP A 521 -20.94 13.95 -14.92
N GLU A 522 -21.95 14.20 -15.76
CA GLU A 522 -22.86 13.17 -16.28
C GLU A 522 -22.15 12.18 -17.21
N LEU A 523 -21.25 12.67 -18.07
CA LEU A 523 -20.44 11.83 -18.97
C LEU A 523 -19.44 10.99 -18.19
N ASP A 524 -18.75 11.57 -17.21
CA ASP A 524 -17.82 10.86 -16.35
C ASP A 524 -18.54 9.81 -15.50
N ASN A 525 -19.71 10.13 -14.94
CA ASN A 525 -20.56 9.18 -14.20
C ASN A 525 -21.05 8.04 -15.09
N PHE A 526 -21.49 8.32 -16.33
CA PHE A 526 -21.86 7.30 -17.30
C PHE A 526 -20.74 6.28 -17.50
N TRP A 527 -19.52 6.75 -17.76
CA TRP A 527 -18.37 5.86 -17.99
C TRP A 527 -17.95 5.08 -16.73
N LYS A 528 -17.95 5.73 -15.57
CA LYS A 528 -17.63 5.09 -14.28
C LYS A 528 -18.60 3.97 -13.95
N LEU A 529 -19.90 4.23 -14.10
CA LEU A 529 -20.93 3.24 -13.81
C LEU A 529 -20.89 2.06 -14.81
N ILE A 530 -20.60 2.32 -16.09
CA ILE A 530 -20.40 1.25 -17.09
C ILE A 530 -19.20 0.38 -16.71
N ALA A 531 -18.08 0.99 -16.30
CA ALA A 531 -16.89 0.26 -15.86
C ALA A 531 -17.17 -0.59 -14.62
N ASN A 532 -17.86 -0.04 -13.61
CA ASN A 532 -18.23 -0.76 -12.39
C ASN A 532 -19.17 -1.94 -12.67
N PHE A 533 -20.16 -1.75 -13.54
CA PHE A 533 -21.09 -2.81 -13.91
C PHE A 533 -20.39 -3.94 -14.68
N LEU A 534 -19.55 -3.59 -15.67
CA LEU A 534 -18.75 -4.58 -16.39
C LEU A 534 -17.88 -5.39 -15.42
N PHE A 535 -17.24 -4.72 -14.47
CA PHE A 535 -16.42 -5.35 -13.43
C PHE A 535 -17.22 -6.37 -12.61
N ALA A 536 -18.41 -5.99 -12.11
CA ALA A 536 -19.28 -6.89 -11.34
C ALA A 536 -19.69 -8.15 -12.15
N LYS A 537 -19.92 -8.00 -13.46
CA LYS A 537 -20.36 -9.09 -14.33
C LYS A 537 -19.23 -10.07 -14.71
N PHE A 538 -18.00 -9.56 -14.89
CA PHE A 538 -16.83 -10.39 -15.21
C PHE A 538 -16.46 -11.41 -14.12
N HIS A 539 -16.86 -11.18 -12.88
CA HIS A 539 -16.55 -12.08 -11.77
C HIS A 539 -17.44 -13.33 -11.69
N LYS A 540 -18.56 -13.39 -12.44
CA LYS A 540 -19.58 -14.44 -12.23
C LYS A 540 -19.91 -15.28 -13.48
N ASP A 541 -19.93 -14.69 -14.68
CA ASP A 541 -20.41 -15.38 -15.89
C ASP A 541 -19.29 -15.84 -16.83
N THR A 542 -19.25 -17.14 -17.14
CA THR A 542 -18.38 -17.72 -18.17
C THR A 542 -18.91 -17.48 -19.59
N GLU A 543 -20.22 -17.17 -19.74
CA GLU A 543 -20.88 -16.87 -21.01
C GLU A 543 -21.54 -15.48 -20.99
N LEU A 544 -21.00 -14.54 -21.77
CA LEU A 544 -21.52 -13.17 -21.88
C LEU A 544 -22.75 -13.12 -22.81
N ASP A 545 -23.84 -12.51 -22.34
CA ASP A 545 -25.03 -12.21 -23.16
C ASP A 545 -24.75 -11.16 -24.26
N SER A 546 -25.71 -10.98 -25.18
CA SER A 546 -25.52 -10.11 -26.35
C SER A 546 -25.40 -8.63 -25.98
N GLY A 547 -26.17 -8.18 -24.99
CA GLY A 547 -26.09 -6.82 -24.47
C GLY A 547 -24.75 -6.55 -23.78
N THR A 548 -24.23 -7.51 -23.01
CA THR A 548 -22.91 -7.39 -22.38
C THR A 548 -21.79 -7.38 -23.42
N LYS A 549 -21.86 -8.21 -24.46
CA LYS A 549 -20.89 -8.18 -25.58
C LYS A 549 -20.86 -6.83 -26.31
N GLU A 550 -22.02 -6.19 -26.49
CA GLU A 550 -22.09 -4.84 -27.04
C GLU A 550 -21.55 -3.79 -26.05
N CYS A 551 -21.85 -3.90 -24.75
CA CYS A 551 -21.29 -3.00 -23.74
C CYS A 551 -19.76 -3.08 -23.65
N LEU A 552 -19.16 -4.25 -23.88
CA LEU A 552 -17.70 -4.41 -23.95
C LEU A 552 -17.05 -3.66 -25.10
N LYS A 553 -17.82 -3.24 -26.10
CA LYS A 553 -17.32 -2.36 -27.17
C LYS A 553 -17.28 -0.91 -26.71
N LEU A 554 -18.07 -0.50 -25.71
CA LEU A 554 -18.15 0.90 -25.26
C LEU A 554 -16.81 1.49 -24.79
N PRO A 555 -15.99 0.78 -23.98
CA PRO A 555 -14.67 1.28 -23.59
C PRO A 555 -13.75 1.58 -24.79
N SER A 556 -13.89 0.83 -25.90
CA SER A 556 -13.09 1.09 -27.12
C SER A 556 -13.36 2.45 -27.76
N TYR A 557 -14.53 3.03 -27.47
CA TYR A 557 -14.96 4.35 -27.96
C TYR A 557 -14.51 5.51 -27.04
N ARG A 558 -13.87 5.19 -25.90
CA ARG A 558 -13.34 6.16 -24.92
C ARG A 558 -11.97 6.76 -25.33
N ASN A 559 -11.29 6.17 -26.33
CA ASN A 559 -9.94 6.54 -26.73
C ASN A 559 -9.78 8.01 -27.17
N GLU A 560 -8.56 8.53 -26.98
CA GLU A 560 -8.17 9.94 -27.10
C GLU A 560 -8.46 10.61 -28.46
N ILE A 561 -8.65 9.83 -29.53
CA ILE A 561 -8.72 10.35 -30.91
C ILE A 561 -10.13 10.79 -31.30
N GLU A 562 -11.19 10.08 -30.89
CA GLU A 562 -12.54 10.38 -31.40
C GLU A 562 -13.53 10.85 -30.33
N LYS A 563 -13.42 10.46 -29.05
CA LYS A 563 -14.33 10.87 -27.93
C LYS A 563 -15.83 11.03 -28.29
N ARG A 564 -16.31 10.35 -29.33
CA ARG A 564 -17.64 10.49 -29.95
C ARG A 564 -18.19 9.09 -30.09
N TRP A 565 -19.31 8.82 -29.45
CA TRP A 565 -19.85 7.48 -29.36
C TRP A 565 -21.37 7.53 -29.53
N VAL A 566 -21.91 6.42 -30.05
CA VAL A 566 -23.34 6.25 -30.24
C VAL A 566 -23.72 4.86 -29.79
N VAL A 567 -24.82 4.80 -29.06
CA VAL A 567 -25.49 3.60 -28.60
C VAL A 567 -26.93 3.65 -29.07
N LEU A 568 -27.45 2.52 -29.53
CA LEU A 568 -28.87 2.37 -29.88
C LEU A 568 -29.48 1.33 -28.96
N CYS A 569 -30.54 1.73 -28.27
CA CYS A 569 -31.37 0.85 -27.46
C CYS A 569 -32.74 0.65 -28.10
N LYS A 570 -33.38 -0.49 -27.85
CA LYS A 570 -34.80 -0.71 -28.10
C LYS A 570 -35.47 -1.04 -26.76
N GLY A 571 -36.32 -0.15 -26.26
CA GLY A 571 -36.76 -0.24 -24.88
C GLY A 571 -35.54 -0.25 -23.95
N SER A 572 -35.42 -1.27 -23.11
CA SER A 572 -34.28 -1.42 -22.21
C SER A 572 -33.10 -2.24 -22.79
N LYS A 573 -33.28 -2.84 -23.98
CA LYS A 573 -32.26 -3.67 -24.64
C LYS A 573 -31.23 -2.84 -25.39
N LEU A 574 -29.95 -3.09 -25.14
CA LEU A 574 -28.86 -2.59 -25.98
C LEU A 574 -28.79 -3.42 -27.27
N VAL A 575 -28.98 -2.77 -28.42
CA VAL A 575 -29.03 -3.47 -29.73
C VAL A 575 -27.88 -3.12 -30.66
N PHE A 576 -27.18 -1.99 -30.44
CA PHE A 576 -26.03 -1.59 -31.25
C PHE A 576 -25.17 -0.55 -30.52
N SER A 577 -23.86 -0.60 -30.76
CA SER A 577 -22.88 0.37 -30.29
C SER A 577 -21.82 0.66 -31.37
N GLY A 578 -21.31 1.90 -31.44
CA GLY A 578 -20.34 2.29 -32.46
C GLY A 578 -19.68 3.66 -32.30
N PHE A 579 -18.56 3.85 -33.01
CA PHE A 579 -17.89 5.14 -33.22
C PHE A 579 -18.85 6.18 -33.80
N GLY A 580 -18.96 7.33 -33.15
CA GLY A 580 -19.93 8.35 -33.53
C GLY A 580 -19.68 8.94 -34.93
N THR A 581 -18.42 9.04 -35.36
CA THR A 581 -18.04 9.52 -36.71
C THR A 581 -18.53 8.58 -37.81
N THR A 582 -18.31 7.28 -37.64
CA THR A 582 -18.76 6.26 -38.59
C THR A 582 -20.29 6.16 -38.61
N VAL A 583 -20.95 6.20 -37.45
CA VAL A 583 -22.42 6.18 -37.40
C VAL A 583 -22.99 7.42 -38.08
N LEU A 584 -22.41 8.60 -37.87
CA LEU A 584 -22.83 9.83 -38.54
C LEU A 584 -22.79 9.70 -40.07
N LYS A 585 -21.71 9.13 -40.62
CA LYS A 585 -21.59 8.85 -42.08
C LYS A 585 -22.70 7.91 -42.56
N VAL A 586 -23.00 6.84 -41.80
CA VAL A 586 -24.05 5.86 -42.14
C VAL A 586 -25.44 6.50 -42.12
N LEU A 587 -25.74 7.35 -41.12
CA LEU A 587 -26.99 8.10 -41.05
C LEU A 587 -27.07 9.17 -42.15
N GLY A 588 -25.93 9.75 -42.56
CA GLY A 588 -25.86 10.66 -43.70
C GLY A 588 -26.32 10.04 -45.02
N GLN A 589 -26.17 8.72 -45.16
CA GLN A 589 -26.58 7.93 -46.33
C GLN A 589 -27.96 7.27 -46.16
N PHE A 590 -28.79 7.71 -45.20
CA PHE A 590 -30.08 7.08 -44.88
C PHE A 590 -31.02 6.93 -46.08
N ASP A 591 -31.00 7.88 -47.02
CA ASP A 591 -31.81 7.82 -48.24
C ASP A 591 -31.58 6.54 -49.06
N GLU A 592 -30.38 5.95 -49.01
CA GLU A 592 -30.01 4.72 -49.72
C GLU A 592 -30.60 3.46 -49.07
N TRP A 593 -31.13 3.56 -47.85
CA TRP A 593 -31.52 2.38 -47.07
C TRP A 593 -32.73 2.52 -46.16
N LYS A 594 -33.44 3.64 -46.27
CA LYS A 594 -34.71 3.91 -45.58
C LYS A 594 -35.83 2.89 -45.84
N GLN A 595 -35.71 2.06 -46.88
CA GLN A 595 -36.70 1.04 -47.26
C GLN A 595 -36.52 -0.28 -46.49
N PHE A 596 -36.61 -0.24 -45.16
CA PHE A 596 -36.60 -1.44 -44.30
C PHE A 596 -38.00 -1.81 -43.82
N ARG A 597 -38.26 -3.10 -43.61
CA ARG A 597 -39.54 -3.64 -43.14
C ARG A 597 -39.46 -3.97 -41.65
N GLY A 598 -39.56 -2.91 -40.85
CA GLY A 598 -39.68 -2.98 -39.39
C GLY A 598 -38.37 -3.08 -38.61
N ASP A 599 -38.51 -3.17 -37.29
CA ASP A 599 -37.45 -2.93 -36.31
C ASP A 599 -36.21 -3.85 -36.45
N THR A 600 -36.43 -5.12 -36.78
CA THR A 600 -35.31 -6.09 -36.89
C THR A 600 -34.46 -5.81 -38.13
N GLU A 601 -35.10 -5.40 -39.23
CA GLU A 601 -34.40 -5.08 -40.47
C GLU A 601 -33.66 -3.74 -40.36
N PHE A 602 -34.24 -2.76 -39.64
CA PHE A 602 -33.56 -1.51 -39.30
C PHE A 602 -32.19 -1.73 -38.64
N VAL A 603 -32.16 -2.49 -37.53
CA VAL A 603 -30.92 -2.77 -36.79
C VAL A 603 -29.94 -3.55 -37.66
N LYS A 604 -30.40 -4.56 -38.41
CA LYS A 604 -29.53 -5.35 -39.31
C LYS A 604 -28.87 -4.48 -40.38
N LEU A 605 -29.62 -3.59 -41.04
CA LEU A 605 -29.08 -2.72 -42.09
C LEU A 605 -28.10 -1.68 -41.52
N LEU A 606 -28.39 -1.16 -40.32
CA LEU A 606 -27.49 -0.27 -39.60
C LEU A 606 -26.14 -0.95 -39.32
N VAL A 607 -26.15 -2.17 -38.77
CA VAL A 607 -24.95 -2.96 -38.46
C VAL A 607 -24.16 -3.26 -39.74
N ILE A 608 -24.80 -3.76 -40.79
CA ILE A 608 -24.13 -4.12 -42.06
C ILE A 608 -23.43 -2.89 -42.67
N ARG A 609 -24.10 -1.73 -42.69
CA ARG A 609 -23.54 -0.50 -43.26
C ARG A 609 -22.44 0.09 -42.38
N TYR A 610 -22.62 0.03 -41.06
CA TYR A 610 -21.59 0.42 -40.12
C TYR A 610 -20.32 -0.41 -40.29
N ASP A 611 -20.43 -1.74 -40.32
CA ASP A 611 -19.28 -2.63 -40.50
C ASP A 611 -18.62 -2.46 -41.86
N LYS A 612 -19.40 -2.19 -42.92
CA LYS A 612 -18.85 -1.84 -44.24
C LYS A 612 -18.04 -0.55 -44.18
N LYS A 613 -18.57 0.51 -43.56
CA LYS A 613 -17.88 1.80 -43.43
C LYS A 613 -16.65 1.73 -42.55
N LEU A 614 -16.72 0.95 -41.47
CA LEU A 614 -15.58 0.72 -40.57
C LEU A 614 -14.41 0.03 -41.30
N ARG A 615 -14.70 -0.91 -42.21
CA ARG A 615 -13.68 -1.52 -43.10
C ARG A 615 -13.12 -0.53 -44.13
N GLU A 616 -13.97 0.28 -44.75
CA GLU A 616 -13.54 1.29 -45.74
C GLU A 616 -12.65 2.37 -45.12
N ASP A 617 -12.97 2.82 -43.91
CA ASP A 617 -12.24 3.87 -43.20
C ASP A 617 -10.94 3.34 -42.52
N GLY A 618 -10.70 2.02 -42.53
CA GLY A 618 -9.53 1.41 -41.89
C GLY A 618 -9.47 1.60 -40.37
N ILE A 619 -10.62 1.84 -39.71
CA ILE A 619 -10.70 2.10 -38.27
C ILE A 619 -10.63 0.79 -37.51
N PHE A 620 -9.66 0.66 -36.62
CA PHE A 620 -9.47 -0.53 -35.77
C PHE A 620 -10.14 -0.33 -34.40
N ARG A 621 -10.87 -1.34 -33.92
CA ARG A 621 -11.38 -1.37 -32.55
C ARG A 621 -10.25 -1.74 -31.59
N ASN A 622 -9.91 -0.82 -30.69
CA ASN A 622 -8.97 -1.08 -29.62
C ASN A 622 -9.76 -1.47 -28.36
N PHE A 623 -9.69 -2.73 -27.96
CA PHE A 623 -10.29 -3.15 -26.68
C PHE A 623 -9.29 -2.87 -25.56
N GLU A 624 -9.62 -1.93 -24.68
CA GLU A 624 -9.02 -1.85 -23.34
C GLU A 624 -10.01 -2.50 -22.38
N ILE A 625 -9.73 -3.74 -22.00
CA ILE A 625 -10.43 -4.37 -20.89
C ILE A 625 -9.78 -3.85 -19.62
N PRO A 626 -10.54 -3.33 -18.65
CA PRO A 626 -9.99 -2.93 -17.35
C PRO A 626 -9.14 -4.07 -16.80
N LYS A 627 -7.92 -3.74 -16.38
CA LYS A 627 -6.91 -4.69 -15.94
C LYS A 627 -7.48 -5.59 -14.83
N ASN A 628 -7.85 -6.82 -15.18
CA ASN A 628 -8.21 -7.85 -14.22
C ASN A 628 -6.93 -8.66 -13.94
N ASP A 629 -6.16 -8.24 -12.95
CA ASP A 629 -4.96 -8.97 -12.54
C ASP A 629 -5.35 -10.23 -11.74
N GLY A 630 -6.00 -11.22 -12.35
CA GLY A 630 -6.18 -12.52 -11.71
C GLY A 630 -7.18 -13.49 -12.31
N LEU A 631 -8.13 -13.03 -13.14
CA LEU A 631 -9.17 -13.88 -13.69
C LEU A 631 -9.39 -13.71 -15.20
N ILE A 632 -8.43 -13.17 -15.94
CA ILE A 632 -8.44 -13.31 -17.39
C ILE A 632 -7.93 -14.72 -17.70
N THR A 633 -8.86 -15.64 -17.99
CA THR A 633 -8.52 -16.90 -18.66
C THR A 633 -7.70 -16.61 -19.92
N ASP A 634 -6.62 -17.36 -20.14
CA ASP A 634 -5.58 -17.22 -21.19
C ASP A 634 -6.07 -17.26 -22.67
N GLY A 635 -7.28 -16.81 -22.96
CA GLY A 635 -7.79 -16.69 -24.32
C GLY A 635 -9.09 -15.90 -24.38
N ILE A 636 -9.01 -14.58 -24.52
CA ILE A 636 -10.20 -13.77 -24.85
C ILE A 636 -10.50 -13.96 -26.34
N LYS A 637 -11.70 -14.40 -26.68
CA LYS A 637 -12.15 -14.49 -28.07
C LYS A 637 -12.54 -13.10 -28.58
N CYS A 638 -12.10 -12.71 -29.77
CA CYS A 638 -12.50 -11.43 -30.38
C CYS A 638 -14.03 -11.39 -30.52
N LEU A 639 -14.66 -10.31 -30.05
CA LEU A 639 -16.12 -10.14 -30.01
C LEU A 639 -16.76 -10.09 -31.41
N ASP A 640 -15.98 -9.80 -32.44
CA ASP A 640 -16.47 -9.69 -33.83
C ASP A 640 -16.29 -10.98 -34.64
N CYS A 641 -15.29 -11.83 -34.34
CA CYS A 641 -15.04 -13.07 -35.11
C CYS A 641 -14.91 -14.35 -34.28
N SER A 642 -15.05 -14.26 -32.96
CA SER A 642 -14.97 -15.39 -32.01
C SER A 642 -13.64 -16.17 -31.99
N LYS A 643 -12.56 -15.66 -32.60
CA LYS A 643 -11.21 -16.26 -32.57
C LYS A 643 -10.41 -15.80 -31.35
N THR A 644 -9.57 -16.67 -30.78
CA THR A 644 -8.72 -16.37 -29.60
C THR A 644 -7.68 -15.29 -29.90
N MET A 645 -7.59 -14.26 -29.07
CA MET A 645 -6.65 -13.14 -29.18
C MET A 645 -5.32 -13.45 -28.46
N ASP A 646 -4.20 -12.92 -28.97
CA ASP A 646 -2.83 -13.15 -28.47
C ASP A 646 -2.47 -12.20 -27.29
N THR A 647 -1.84 -12.70 -26.24
CA THR A 647 -1.76 -12.10 -24.88
C THR A 647 -0.41 -11.48 -24.51
N LYS A 648 0.45 -11.17 -25.47
CA LYS A 648 1.75 -10.52 -25.20
C LYS A 648 1.63 -9.00 -25.32
N CYS A 649 1.45 -8.32 -24.18
CA CYS A 649 1.23 -6.88 -23.99
C CYS A 649 -0.16 -6.39 -24.45
N PHE A 650 -0.82 -5.56 -23.64
CA PHE A 650 -2.19 -5.04 -23.83
C PHE A 650 -2.36 -4.10 -25.05
N ARG A 651 -2.08 -4.61 -26.25
CA ARG A 651 -2.54 -4.08 -27.55
C ARG A 651 -3.30 -5.20 -28.24
N LEU A 652 -4.60 -5.25 -28.03
CA LEU A 652 -5.47 -6.23 -28.67
C LEU A 652 -5.77 -5.78 -30.10
N LYS A 653 -5.13 -6.41 -31.10
CA LYS A 653 -5.52 -6.33 -32.52
C LYS A 653 -6.45 -7.50 -32.85
N CYS A 654 -7.67 -7.23 -33.28
CA CYS A 654 -8.60 -8.31 -33.65
C CYS A 654 -8.15 -9.06 -34.92
N CYS A 655 -8.32 -10.39 -34.90
CA CYS A 655 -7.80 -11.34 -35.90
C CYS A 655 -8.52 -11.32 -37.26
N CYS A 656 -9.56 -10.50 -37.47
CA CYS A 656 -10.35 -10.51 -38.71
C CYS A 656 -9.64 -9.89 -39.92
N HIS A 657 -8.56 -9.13 -39.72
CA HIS A 657 -7.99 -8.26 -40.76
C HIS A 657 -6.47 -8.37 -40.93
N GLN A 658 -5.84 -9.45 -40.46
CA GLN A 658 -4.49 -9.79 -40.92
C GLN A 658 -4.58 -10.53 -42.25
N ASN A 659 -4.76 -9.75 -43.31
CA ASN A 659 -4.28 -10.06 -44.65
C ASN A 659 -4.37 -8.77 -45.45
N HIS A 660 -3.28 -8.01 -45.44
CA HIS A 660 -2.67 -7.28 -46.56
C HIS A 660 -1.63 -6.30 -45.99
N GLY A 661 -0.34 -6.61 -46.24
CA GLY A 661 0.80 -5.72 -45.99
C GLY A 661 1.55 -5.98 -44.70
#